data_AF-A0A944PPS1-F1
#
_entry.id   AF-A0A944PPS1-F1
#
_cell.length_a   1.000
_cell.length_b   1.000
_cell.length_c   1.000
_cell.angle_alpha   90.00
_cell.angle_beta   90.00
_cell.angle_gamma   90.00
#
_symmetry.space_group_name_H-M   'P 1'
#
loop_
_entity.id
_entity.type
_entity.pdbx_description
1 polymer ?
#
loop_
_entity_poly.entity_id
_entity_poly.type
_entity_poly.pdbx_seq_one_letter_code
_entity_poly.pdbx_strand_id
1 'polypeptide(L)'
;MARRFEVLLPHLNERQQRLALATEARLLGHGGVRLVAQTAQVSETTVRKGVFELEAGVEPLPEGRARRPGGGRMRAEAVDPHLVPALMALVEPDERGDPMSPLRWTTKSLRNLAAELSRQGHRVTAPTVGRLLKEHGFSLQGTAKTLEGDQHPDRDAQFRYINEQVKEHQAAGEPVISVDAKKKEQLGLLPRAGQEWRPAGQPIEVEDHSFFAGPRVQTVIPYGIYDMTANTGWVNVGVDHDTSAFAVASIRRWWQARGRHDYPAASRLLITADAGGSNSYRYRLWKAELAAFAAETGLTVTVCHFPPGTSKWNKIEHRLFSHITMNWRGRPLTSHEVILNTIAATTTQTGLRVEAALDHGSYPTGIAVSRDQVQALAITEHADRGRWNYSIAPTGDTAAAPRSDERATARAQALQMLADSRLTGMNTDELDALRARLAPDQKARAEQRRYVLRGGRRVATTGSNRALLSDADEVLITVAYLRQVCPQKVLCDLLGINPVTIGQAIKATRQLLDEHKVSITPTIARYFTRAEDLRTWATGSAPAKHTPTTPTRQALTDPTLTGMSREALNVLLEELIVPYAAAIEQRRHRQRGGNRLPGTRGGVFRQKITDGDRILATILYRRRVCGLGSLAELFGVSRSTLWNAINDALPILDAHHVTITPAEHQHTTTADLLASINEPHTDDHKNEHG
;
A
#
# COMPACT_ATOMS: atom_id res chain seq x y z
N MET A 1 -50.98 55.88 -31.50
CA MET A 1 -51.34 54.49 -31.15
C MET A 1 -50.54 53.46 -31.96
N ALA A 2 -50.62 53.43 -33.30
CA ALA A 2 -49.87 52.48 -34.14
C ALA A 2 -48.36 52.37 -33.82
N ARG A 3 -47.64 53.50 -33.81
CA ARG A 3 -46.21 53.56 -33.48
C ARG A 3 -45.86 53.05 -32.08
N ARG A 4 -46.80 53.14 -31.11
CA ARG A 4 -46.62 52.61 -29.75
C ARG A 4 -46.71 51.09 -29.75
N PHE A 5 -47.64 50.51 -30.51
CA PHE A 5 -47.78 49.06 -30.63
C PHE A 5 -46.61 48.42 -31.36
N GLU A 6 -46.14 49.05 -32.44
CA GLU A 6 -44.98 48.58 -33.20
C GLU A 6 -43.71 48.49 -32.34
N VAL A 7 -43.47 49.48 -31.47
CA VAL A 7 -42.28 49.51 -30.60
C VAL A 7 -42.46 48.63 -29.36
N LEU A 8 -43.63 48.64 -28.71
CA LEU A 8 -43.80 48.03 -27.40
C LEU A 8 -44.10 46.53 -27.46
N LEU A 9 -44.98 46.09 -28.37
CA LEU A 9 -45.49 44.72 -28.37
C LEU A 9 -44.39 43.65 -28.52
N PRO A 10 -43.36 43.81 -29.38
CA PRO A 10 -42.31 42.80 -29.54
C PRO A 10 -41.53 42.48 -28.26
N HIS A 11 -41.50 43.40 -27.29
CA HIS A 11 -40.78 43.23 -26.02
C HIS A 11 -41.65 42.66 -24.89
N LEU A 12 -42.93 42.41 -25.15
CA LEU A 12 -43.90 41.94 -24.16
C LEU A 12 -44.30 40.48 -24.41
N ASN A 13 -44.54 39.71 -23.35
CA ASN A 13 -45.12 38.38 -23.48
C ASN A 13 -46.61 38.44 -23.86
N GLU A 14 -47.18 37.31 -24.28
CA GLU A 14 -48.56 37.21 -24.80
C GLU A 14 -49.63 37.84 -23.87
N ARG A 15 -49.48 37.69 -22.54
CA ARG A 15 -50.40 38.29 -21.58
C ARG A 15 -50.19 39.80 -21.46
N GLN A 16 -48.94 40.24 -21.38
CA GLN A 16 -48.59 41.66 -21.29
C GLN A 16 -49.05 42.44 -22.52
N GLN A 17 -48.87 41.88 -23.73
CA GLN A 17 -49.39 42.45 -24.98
C GLN A 17 -50.91 42.62 -24.90
N ARG A 18 -51.63 41.58 -24.46
CA ARG A 18 -53.10 41.61 -24.34
C ARG A 18 -53.60 42.69 -23.37
N LEU A 19 -52.94 42.84 -22.22
CA LEU A 19 -53.29 43.85 -21.23
C LEU A 19 -52.98 45.27 -21.73
N ALA A 20 -51.84 45.47 -22.40
CA ALA A 20 -51.49 46.76 -22.99
C ALA A 20 -52.53 47.21 -24.04
N LEU A 21 -52.95 46.30 -24.91
CA LEU A 21 -54.00 46.56 -25.91
C LEU A 21 -55.35 46.85 -25.25
N ALA A 22 -55.70 46.12 -24.20
CA ALA A 22 -56.94 46.32 -23.47
C ALA A 22 -57.00 47.67 -22.74
N THR A 23 -55.89 48.13 -22.18
CA THR A 23 -55.81 49.45 -21.55
C THR A 23 -56.11 50.56 -22.55
N GLU A 24 -55.52 50.51 -23.76
CA GLU A 24 -55.82 51.47 -24.83
C GLU A 24 -57.28 51.39 -25.28
N ALA A 25 -57.83 50.18 -25.38
CA ALA A 25 -59.24 49.98 -25.77
C ALA A 25 -60.20 50.57 -24.73
N ARG A 26 -59.89 50.47 -23.43
CA ARG A 26 -60.68 51.07 -22.34
C ARG A 26 -60.63 52.60 -22.36
N LEU A 27 -59.45 53.18 -22.63
CA LEU A 27 -59.30 54.65 -22.73
C LEU A 27 -60.11 55.26 -23.88
N LEU A 28 -60.27 54.51 -24.97
CA LEU A 28 -61.01 54.96 -26.16
C LEU A 28 -62.54 54.78 -26.05
N GLY A 29 -63.02 54.03 -25.05
CA GLY A 29 -64.45 53.84 -24.82
C GLY A 29 -65.17 53.07 -25.95
N HIS A 30 -66.36 53.52 -26.33
CA HIS A 30 -67.21 52.82 -27.30
C HIS A 30 -66.53 52.69 -28.66
N GLY A 31 -66.34 51.46 -29.15
CA GLY A 31 -65.64 51.15 -30.40
C GLY A 31 -64.12 50.99 -30.25
N GLY A 32 -63.55 51.24 -29.07
CA GLY A 32 -62.11 51.14 -28.80
C GLY A 32 -61.51 49.77 -29.10
N VAL A 33 -62.24 48.68 -28.81
CA VAL A 33 -61.80 47.30 -29.10
C VAL A 33 -61.53 47.08 -30.60
N ARG A 34 -62.42 47.55 -31.47
CA ARG A 34 -62.28 47.40 -32.93
C ARG A 34 -61.13 48.24 -33.45
N LEU A 35 -61.02 49.49 -32.99
CA LEU A 35 -59.97 50.41 -33.42
C LEU A 35 -58.57 49.91 -32.99
N VAL A 36 -58.44 49.43 -31.76
CA VAL A 36 -57.18 48.86 -31.26
C VAL A 36 -56.81 47.57 -32.00
N ALA A 37 -57.77 46.68 -32.23
CA ALA A 37 -57.54 45.43 -32.95
C ALA A 37 -57.03 45.68 -34.38
N GLN A 38 -57.65 46.61 -35.11
CA GLN A 38 -57.20 47.01 -36.45
C GLN A 38 -55.82 47.66 -36.42
N THR A 39 -55.58 48.55 -35.46
CA THR A 39 -54.30 49.29 -35.35
C THR A 39 -53.13 48.39 -34.96
N ALA A 40 -53.37 47.39 -34.12
CA ALA A 40 -52.35 46.42 -33.68
C ALA A 40 -52.28 45.16 -34.55
N GLN A 41 -53.13 45.04 -35.57
CA GLN A 41 -53.27 43.85 -36.42
C GLN A 41 -53.48 42.55 -35.63
N VAL A 42 -54.33 42.60 -34.60
CA VAL A 42 -54.73 41.43 -33.80
C VAL A 42 -56.24 41.19 -33.88
N SER A 43 -56.71 40.03 -33.42
CA SER A 43 -58.15 39.77 -33.34
C SER A 43 -58.83 40.67 -32.30
N GLU A 44 -60.04 41.16 -32.62
CA GLU A 44 -60.92 41.82 -31.65
C GLU A 44 -61.15 40.96 -30.39
N THR A 45 -61.15 39.63 -30.54
CA THR A 45 -61.30 38.70 -29.41
C THR A 45 -60.15 38.79 -28.41
N THR A 46 -58.92 38.98 -28.89
CA THR A 46 -57.74 39.15 -28.03
C THR A 46 -57.84 40.42 -27.20
N VAL A 47 -58.21 41.54 -27.84
CA VAL A 47 -58.38 42.83 -27.16
C VAL A 47 -59.55 42.77 -26.17
N ARG A 48 -60.70 42.22 -26.57
CA ARG A 48 -61.88 42.05 -25.73
C ARG A 48 -61.61 41.16 -24.51
N LYS A 49 -60.85 40.08 -24.69
CA LYS A 49 -60.42 39.21 -23.60
C LYS A 49 -59.54 39.95 -22.59
N GLY A 50 -58.63 40.80 -23.06
CA GLY A 50 -57.84 41.66 -22.17
C GLY A 50 -58.70 42.68 -21.42
N VAL A 51 -59.72 43.26 -22.06
CA VAL A 51 -60.65 44.20 -21.39
C VAL A 51 -61.40 43.49 -20.26
N PHE A 52 -61.95 42.30 -20.51
CA PHE A 52 -62.59 41.50 -19.48
C PHE A 52 -61.62 41.09 -18.35
N GLU A 53 -60.35 40.79 -18.68
CA GLU A 53 -59.33 40.49 -17.68
C GLU A 53 -59.02 41.71 -16.79
N LEU A 54 -59.01 42.93 -17.35
CA LEU A 54 -58.82 44.17 -16.58
C LEU A 54 -60.06 44.57 -15.76
N GLU A 55 -61.27 44.33 -16.27
CA GLU A 55 -62.53 44.60 -15.57
C GLU A 55 -62.78 43.62 -14.42
N ALA A 56 -62.35 42.36 -14.58
CA ALA A 56 -62.45 41.34 -13.53
C ALA A 56 -61.47 41.55 -12.36
N GLY A 57 -60.66 42.63 -12.37
CA GLY A 57 -59.77 42.99 -11.26
C GLY A 57 -58.71 41.93 -10.94
N VAL A 58 -58.24 41.19 -11.95
CA VAL A 58 -57.33 40.07 -11.73
C VAL A 58 -55.94 40.58 -11.33
N GLU A 59 -55.51 40.22 -10.12
CA GLU A 59 -54.18 40.52 -9.59
C GLU A 59 -53.04 40.09 -10.55
N PRO A 60 -51.88 40.78 -10.52
CA PRO A 60 -50.70 40.36 -11.28
C PRO A 60 -50.32 38.90 -10.98
N LEU A 61 -50.00 38.14 -12.03
CA LEU A 61 -49.45 36.80 -11.84
C LEU A 61 -48.03 36.91 -11.27
N PRO A 62 -47.57 35.92 -10.49
CA PRO A 62 -46.19 35.87 -10.01
C PRO A 62 -45.17 36.06 -11.15
N GLU A 63 -44.05 36.68 -10.83
CA GLU A 63 -42.99 37.03 -11.78
C GLU A 63 -42.60 35.82 -12.66
N GLY A 64 -42.55 36.02 -13.98
CA GLY A 64 -42.23 34.96 -14.96
C GLY A 64 -43.39 34.06 -15.40
N ARG A 65 -44.62 34.19 -14.87
CA ARG A 65 -45.80 33.43 -15.36
C ARG A 65 -46.68 34.22 -16.33
N ALA A 66 -46.83 33.69 -17.55
CA ALA A 66 -47.77 34.20 -18.55
C ALA A 66 -49.16 33.53 -18.50
N ARG A 67 -49.30 32.36 -17.85
CA ARG A 67 -50.55 31.56 -17.81
C ARG A 67 -50.97 31.24 -16.38
N ARG A 68 -52.28 31.08 -16.17
CA ARG A 68 -52.86 30.64 -14.88
C ARG A 68 -52.43 29.19 -14.55
N PRO A 69 -52.42 28.81 -13.25
CA PRO A 69 -52.29 27.41 -12.86
C PRO A 69 -53.27 26.53 -13.64
N GLY A 70 -52.77 25.42 -14.22
CA GLY A 70 -53.56 24.54 -15.09
C GLY A 70 -53.56 24.88 -16.59
N GLY A 71 -53.04 26.04 -17.01
CA GLY A 71 -52.98 26.45 -18.43
C GLY A 71 -51.80 25.90 -19.26
N GLY A 72 -51.16 24.83 -18.77
CA GLY A 72 -49.99 24.19 -19.39
C GLY A 72 -50.33 22.89 -20.10
N ARG A 73 -49.35 22.30 -20.80
CA ARG A 73 -49.48 20.96 -21.36
C ARG A 73 -49.82 19.97 -20.23
N MET A 74 -50.88 19.18 -20.40
CA MET A 74 -51.26 18.14 -19.46
C MET A 74 -50.09 17.17 -19.23
N ARG A 75 -49.93 16.69 -17.99
CA ARG A 75 -48.87 15.74 -17.64
C ARG A 75 -49.05 14.43 -18.39
N ALA A 76 -47.97 13.73 -18.69
CA ALA A 76 -48.00 12.51 -19.51
C ALA A 76 -48.90 11.42 -18.87
N GLU A 77 -48.82 11.27 -17.56
CA GLU A 77 -49.65 10.35 -16.77
C GLU A 77 -51.13 10.74 -16.67
N ALA A 78 -51.47 12.01 -16.95
CA ALA A 78 -52.86 12.47 -17.01
C ALA A 78 -53.48 12.23 -18.40
N VAL A 79 -52.64 12.14 -19.44
CA VAL A 79 -53.05 11.83 -20.82
C VAL A 79 -53.09 10.32 -21.05
N ASP A 80 -52.20 9.58 -20.39
CA ASP A 80 -52.08 8.14 -20.48
C ASP A 80 -52.16 7.49 -19.09
N PRO A 81 -53.36 7.07 -18.66
CA PRO A 81 -53.57 6.46 -17.34
C PRO A 81 -52.81 5.15 -17.12
N HIS A 82 -52.40 4.46 -18.20
CA HIS A 82 -51.73 3.16 -18.14
C HIS A 82 -50.20 3.28 -18.10
N LEU A 83 -49.66 4.48 -18.33
CA LEU A 83 -48.22 4.76 -18.30
C LEU A 83 -47.57 4.40 -16.95
N VAL A 84 -48.21 4.78 -15.84
CA VAL A 84 -47.66 4.52 -14.50
C VAL A 84 -47.69 3.03 -14.17
N PRO A 85 -48.82 2.30 -14.36
CA PRO A 85 -48.83 0.84 -14.24
C PRO A 85 -47.79 0.12 -15.10
N ALA A 86 -47.64 0.51 -16.38
CA ALA A 86 -46.65 -0.09 -17.28
C ALA A 86 -45.20 0.18 -16.83
N LEU A 87 -44.94 1.39 -16.30
CA LEU A 87 -43.64 1.74 -15.73
C LEU A 87 -43.34 0.89 -14.48
N MET A 88 -44.32 0.68 -13.61
CA MET A 88 -44.14 -0.16 -12.41
C MET A 88 -43.90 -1.62 -12.79
N ALA A 89 -44.64 -2.18 -13.76
CA ALA A 89 -44.43 -3.54 -14.26
C ALA A 89 -43.03 -3.76 -14.86
N LEU A 90 -42.41 -2.72 -15.44
CA LEU A 90 -41.03 -2.77 -15.93
C LEU A 90 -39.96 -2.72 -14.83
N VAL A 91 -40.34 -2.30 -13.63
CA VAL A 91 -39.49 -2.15 -12.45
C VAL A 91 -39.76 -3.27 -11.43
N GLU A 92 -40.91 -3.94 -11.52
CA GLU A 92 -41.37 -5.05 -10.67
C GLU A 92 -41.85 -6.23 -11.56
N PRO A 93 -40.95 -7.13 -12.03
CA PRO A 93 -41.35 -8.15 -12.99
C PRO A 93 -42.18 -9.34 -12.48
N ASP A 94 -42.48 -9.47 -11.17
CA ASP A 94 -43.28 -10.61 -10.66
C ASP A 94 -44.11 -10.24 -9.42
N GLU A 95 -45.36 -9.80 -9.61
CA GLU A 95 -46.40 -9.86 -8.58
C GLU A 95 -47.26 -11.11 -8.78
N ARG A 96 -46.82 -12.24 -8.21
CA ARG A 96 -47.75 -13.23 -7.66
C ARG A 96 -47.55 -13.32 -6.16
N GLY A 97 -48.14 -12.34 -5.47
CA GLY A 97 -48.60 -12.46 -4.08
C GLY A 97 -47.59 -12.13 -2.98
N ASP A 98 -47.37 -10.85 -2.69
CA ASP A 98 -47.27 -10.29 -1.32
C ASP A 98 -47.18 -8.74 -1.40
N PRO A 99 -48.14 -7.97 -0.85
CA PRO A 99 -48.11 -6.50 -0.84
C PRO A 99 -46.96 -5.87 -0.03
N MET A 100 -46.14 -6.66 0.68
CA MET A 100 -45.14 -6.15 1.65
C MET A 100 -43.68 -6.56 1.36
N SER A 101 -43.28 -6.78 0.10
CA SER A 101 -41.89 -7.13 -0.22
C SER A 101 -40.96 -5.89 -0.34
N PRO A 102 -39.86 -5.78 0.44
CA PRO A 102 -39.05 -4.56 0.57
C PRO A 102 -37.96 -4.36 -0.50
N LEU A 103 -37.91 -5.17 -1.56
CA LEU A 103 -36.84 -5.11 -2.57
C LEU A 103 -37.39 -4.69 -3.95
N ARG A 104 -37.58 -3.37 -4.10
CA ARG A 104 -37.90 -2.72 -5.38
C ARG A 104 -36.62 -2.19 -6.04
N TRP A 105 -36.10 -2.85 -7.07
CA TRP A 105 -34.92 -2.38 -7.78
C TRP A 105 -34.95 -2.71 -9.28
N THR A 106 -34.46 -1.77 -10.09
CA THR A 106 -34.25 -1.96 -11.53
C THR A 106 -32.82 -1.58 -11.90
N THR A 107 -32.17 -2.39 -12.74
CA THR A 107 -30.84 -2.11 -13.30
C THR A 107 -30.91 -1.35 -14.63
N LYS A 108 -32.12 -1.10 -15.14
CA LYS A 108 -32.33 -0.41 -16.42
C LYS A 108 -32.15 1.10 -16.26
N SER A 109 -31.45 1.72 -17.20
CA SER A 109 -31.31 3.18 -17.24
C SER A 109 -32.65 3.86 -17.55
N LEU A 110 -32.80 5.14 -17.16
CA LEU A 110 -34.00 5.94 -17.48
C LEU A 110 -34.30 6.01 -18.98
N ARG A 111 -33.26 5.99 -19.83
CA ARG A 111 -33.40 5.99 -21.29
C ARG A 111 -33.94 4.65 -21.80
N ASN A 112 -33.48 3.54 -21.21
CA ASN A 112 -33.95 2.20 -21.59
C ASN A 112 -35.40 1.99 -21.14
N LEU A 113 -35.76 2.45 -19.95
CA LEU A 113 -37.16 2.42 -19.47
C LEU A 113 -38.08 3.27 -20.36
N ALA A 114 -37.64 4.47 -20.75
CA ALA A 114 -38.42 5.32 -21.67
C ALA A 114 -38.58 4.71 -23.07
N ALA A 115 -37.53 4.07 -23.59
CA ALA A 115 -37.59 3.38 -24.88
C ALA A 115 -38.53 2.16 -24.84
N GLU A 116 -38.48 1.38 -23.76
CA GLU A 116 -39.32 0.21 -23.58
C GLU A 116 -40.80 0.59 -23.38
N LEU A 117 -41.09 1.64 -22.59
CA LEU A 117 -42.44 2.19 -22.48
C LEU A 117 -42.96 2.72 -23.82
N SER A 118 -42.10 3.39 -24.59
CA SER A 118 -42.46 3.87 -25.93
C SER A 118 -42.76 2.71 -26.89
N ARG A 119 -42.05 1.57 -26.74
CA ARG A 119 -42.31 0.33 -27.50
C ARG A 119 -43.64 -0.32 -27.11
N GLN A 120 -44.07 -0.17 -25.85
CA GLN A 120 -45.37 -0.63 -25.32
C GLN A 120 -46.53 0.34 -25.62
N GLY A 121 -46.28 1.44 -26.34
CA GLY A 121 -47.30 2.41 -26.75
C GLY A 121 -47.36 3.68 -25.89
N HIS A 122 -46.59 3.76 -24.81
CA HIS A 122 -46.55 4.89 -23.88
C HIS A 122 -45.42 5.85 -24.26
N ARG A 123 -45.70 6.89 -25.07
CA ARG A 123 -44.66 7.84 -25.53
C ARG A 123 -44.16 8.74 -24.39
N VAL A 124 -42.99 8.45 -23.84
CA VAL A 124 -42.36 9.22 -22.76
C VAL A 124 -40.87 9.45 -22.94
N THR A 125 -40.35 10.47 -22.26
CA THR A 125 -38.92 10.81 -22.26
C THR A 125 -38.25 10.39 -20.96
N ALA A 126 -36.93 10.20 -20.98
CA ALA A 126 -36.16 9.81 -19.79
C ALA A 126 -36.34 10.77 -18.58
N PRO A 127 -36.44 12.11 -18.75
CA PRO A 127 -36.79 13.01 -17.65
C PRO A 127 -38.18 12.76 -17.05
N THR A 128 -39.18 12.45 -17.88
CA THR A 128 -40.53 12.08 -17.41
C THR A 128 -40.48 10.80 -16.59
N VAL A 129 -39.77 9.78 -17.05
CA VAL A 129 -39.57 8.51 -16.31
C VAL A 129 -38.85 8.76 -14.98
N GLY A 130 -37.79 9.57 -14.97
CA GLY A 130 -37.05 9.90 -13.75
C GLY A 130 -37.88 10.65 -12.72
N ARG A 131 -38.81 11.51 -13.15
CA ARG A 131 -39.78 12.17 -12.26
C ARG A 131 -40.79 11.17 -11.70
N LEU A 132 -41.40 10.35 -12.56
CA LEU A 132 -42.40 9.36 -12.13
C LEU A 132 -41.80 8.35 -11.13
N LEU A 133 -40.59 7.87 -11.37
CA LEU A 133 -39.88 7.00 -10.43
C LEU A 133 -39.69 7.69 -9.05
N LYS A 134 -39.27 8.96 -9.02
CA LYS A 134 -39.13 9.72 -7.76
C LYS A 134 -40.47 9.92 -7.03
N GLU A 135 -41.53 10.24 -7.77
CA GLU A 135 -42.88 10.40 -7.22
C GLU A 135 -43.40 9.08 -6.60
N HIS A 136 -42.96 7.94 -7.12
CA HIS A 136 -43.29 6.59 -6.61
C HIS A 136 -42.25 6.02 -5.62
N GLY A 137 -41.40 6.88 -5.04
CA GLY A 137 -40.48 6.49 -3.96
C GLY A 137 -39.17 5.85 -4.41
N PHE A 138 -38.92 5.74 -5.72
CA PHE A 138 -37.64 5.27 -6.24
C PHE A 138 -36.61 6.39 -6.20
N SER A 139 -35.42 6.06 -5.73
CA SER A 139 -34.25 6.93 -5.76
C SER A 139 -33.06 6.16 -6.32
N LEU A 140 -32.08 6.88 -6.86
CA LEU A 140 -30.85 6.25 -7.36
C LEU A 140 -30.06 5.73 -6.15
N GLN A 141 -30.24 4.46 -5.81
CA GLN A 141 -29.52 3.81 -4.73
C GLN A 141 -28.33 3.03 -5.31
N GLY A 142 -27.11 3.41 -4.94
CA GLY A 142 -25.93 2.60 -5.17
C GLY A 142 -25.80 1.52 -4.09
N THR A 143 -25.02 0.47 -4.34
CA THR A 143 -24.61 -0.44 -3.26
C THR A 143 -23.77 0.35 -2.25
N ALA A 144 -24.36 0.71 -1.11
CA ALA A 144 -23.63 1.35 -0.03
C ALA A 144 -22.83 0.28 0.70
N LYS A 145 -21.51 0.31 0.57
CA LYS A 145 -20.61 -0.40 1.50
C LYS A 145 -20.68 0.33 2.85
N THR A 146 -21.72 0.08 3.64
CA THR A 146 -21.99 0.73 4.94
C THR A 146 -21.37 -0.01 6.12
N LEU A 147 -20.75 -1.18 5.91
CA LEU A 147 -19.93 -1.89 6.91
C LEU A 147 -18.49 -1.31 6.96
N GLU A 148 -18.35 0.00 6.94
CA GLU A 148 -17.13 0.66 7.43
C GLU A 148 -17.38 0.98 8.90
N GLY A 149 -16.53 0.48 9.79
CA GLY A 149 -16.62 0.69 11.23
C GLY A 149 -16.69 2.17 11.62
N ASP A 150 -17.08 2.42 12.87
CA ASP A 150 -17.36 3.74 13.48
C ASP A 150 -16.80 4.94 12.73
N GLN A 151 -17.69 5.89 12.39
CA GLN A 151 -17.31 7.16 11.78
C GLN A 151 -16.16 7.77 12.58
N HIS A 152 -14.95 7.75 12.02
CA HIS A 152 -13.78 8.28 12.71
C HIS A 152 -14.07 9.76 13.03
N PRO A 153 -14.06 10.19 14.30
CA PRO A 153 -14.50 11.54 14.72
C PRO A 153 -13.74 12.68 14.02
N ASP A 154 -12.58 12.33 13.49
CA ASP A 154 -11.64 13.21 12.81
C ASP A 154 -11.79 13.30 11.29
N ARG A 155 -12.71 12.54 10.70
CA ARG A 155 -12.86 12.41 9.25
C ARG A 155 -13.04 13.77 8.59
N ASP A 156 -13.98 14.56 9.06
CA ASP A 156 -14.37 15.83 8.42
C ASP A 156 -13.28 16.91 8.57
N ALA A 157 -12.50 16.86 9.66
CA ALA A 157 -11.35 17.74 9.85
C ALA A 157 -10.22 17.37 8.86
N GLN A 158 -9.97 16.07 8.65
CA GLN A 158 -8.97 15.62 7.67
C GLN A 158 -9.38 15.98 6.23
N PHE A 159 -10.66 15.85 5.88
CA PHE A 159 -11.15 16.28 4.56
C PHE A 159 -10.98 17.79 4.33
N ARG A 160 -11.30 18.61 5.33
CA ARG A 160 -11.06 20.06 5.26
C ARG A 160 -9.57 20.36 5.07
N TYR A 161 -8.71 19.70 5.85
CA TYR A 161 -7.26 19.87 5.74
C TYR A 161 -6.73 19.55 4.33
N ILE A 162 -7.09 18.38 3.79
CA ILE A 162 -6.71 17.97 2.42
C ILE A 162 -7.19 19.02 1.41
N ASN A 163 -8.44 19.48 1.54
CA ASN A 163 -9.01 20.45 0.62
C ASN A 163 -8.27 21.80 0.64
N GLU A 164 -7.86 22.28 1.81
CA GLU A 164 -7.07 23.52 1.90
C GLU A 164 -5.66 23.33 1.31
N GLN A 165 -5.00 22.20 1.56
CA GLN A 165 -3.71 21.87 0.93
C GLN A 165 -3.81 21.82 -0.60
N VAL A 166 -4.88 21.23 -1.14
CA VAL A 166 -5.15 21.19 -2.58
C VAL A 166 -5.30 22.60 -3.14
N LYS A 167 -6.12 23.45 -2.51
CA LYS A 167 -6.31 24.84 -2.96
C LYS A 167 -5.01 25.63 -2.94
N GLU A 168 -4.21 25.49 -1.89
CA GLU A 168 -2.93 26.20 -1.74
C GLU A 168 -1.96 25.83 -2.87
N HIS A 169 -1.79 24.53 -3.15
CA HIS A 169 -0.90 24.07 -4.21
C HIS A 169 -1.40 24.51 -5.59
N GLN A 170 -2.71 24.42 -5.85
CA GLN A 170 -3.31 24.88 -7.10
C GLN A 170 -3.14 26.39 -7.30
N ALA A 171 -3.32 27.20 -6.25
CA ALA A 171 -3.12 28.64 -6.31
C ALA A 171 -1.65 29.01 -6.59
N ALA A 172 -0.70 28.19 -6.13
CA ALA A 172 0.72 28.34 -6.41
C ALA A 172 1.16 27.78 -7.78
N GLY A 173 0.23 27.21 -8.57
CA GLY A 173 0.57 26.57 -9.84
C GLY A 173 1.35 25.26 -9.70
N GLU A 174 1.32 24.64 -8.52
CA GLU A 174 2.02 23.40 -8.21
C GLU A 174 1.14 22.18 -8.52
N PRO A 175 1.75 21.03 -8.93
CA PRO A 175 1.01 19.82 -9.24
C PRO A 175 0.31 19.22 -8.01
N VAL A 176 -0.95 18.77 -8.22
CA VAL A 176 -1.75 18.05 -7.24
C VAL A 176 -2.25 16.74 -7.84
N ILE A 177 -1.78 15.62 -7.30
CA ILE A 177 -2.13 14.29 -7.77
C ILE A 177 -2.89 13.48 -6.73
N SER A 178 -3.77 12.61 -7.22
CA SER A 178 -4.49 11.59 -6.47
C SER A 178 -4.04 10.23 -6.98
N VAL A 179 -3.54 9.37 -6.08
CA VAL A 179 -2.88 8.11 -6.44
C VAL A 179 -3.53 6.92 -5.74
N ASP A 180 -3.64 5.81 -6.46
CA ASP A 180 -4.10 4.54 -5.91
C ASP A 180 -3.80 3.35 -6.85
N ALA A 181 -3.83 2.13 -6.31
CA ALA A 181 -3.73 0.90 -7.08
C ALA A 181 -5.13 0.35 -7.40
N LYS A 182 -5.44 0.19 -8.68
CA LYS A 182 -6.67 -0.51 -9.09
C LYS A 182 -6.54 -1.99 -8.76
N LYS A 183 -7.69 -2.63 -8.51
CA LYS A 183 -7.81 -4.10 -8.42
C LYS A 183 -7.01 -4.76 -9.54
N LYS A 184 -6.25 -5.81 -9.19
CA LYS A 184 -5.51 -6.63 -10.15
C LYS A 184 -6.46 -7.22 -11.19
N GLU A 185 -6.04 -7.15 -12.46
CA GLU A 185 -6.85 -7.58 -13.58
C GLU A 185 -6.23 -8.80 -14.26
N GLN A 186 -7.09 -9.74 -14.62
CA GLN A 186 -6.72 -10.98 -15.28
C GLN A 186 -6.81 -10.83 -16.80
N LEU A 187 -5.76 -11.25 -17.50
CA LEU A 187 -5.68 -11.29 -18.95
C LEU A 187 -6.24 -12.59 -19.50
N GLY A 188 -7.10 -12.48 -20.50
CA GLY A 188 -7.66 -13.63 -21.22
C GLY A 188 -9.05 -13.34 -21.77
N LEU A 189 -9.64 -14.35 -22.41
CA LEU A 189 -11.03 -14.35 -22.87
C LEU A 189 -11.98 -14.62 -21.70
N LEU A 190 -11.88 -13.82 -20.63
CA LEU A 190 -12.67 -13.99 -19.43
C LEU A 190 -13.95 -13.15 -19.48
N PRO A 191 -15.08 -13.65 -18.94
CA PRO A 191 -16.33 -12.90 -18.93
C PRO A 191 -16.19 -11.63 -18.07
N ARG A 192 -16.66 -10.51 -18.61
CA ARG A 192 -16.71 -9.21 -17.94
C ARG A 192 -18.16 -8.75 -17.84
N ALA A 193 -18.55 -8.25 -16.67
CA ALA A 193 -19.88 -7.67 -16.51
C ALA A 193 -20.07 -6.47 -17.45
N GLY A 194 -21.15 -6.49 -18.25
CA GLY A 194 -21.48 -5.46 -19.22
C GLY A 194 -21.96 -6.03 -20.54
N GLN A 195 -22.52 -5.18 -21.40
CA GLN A 195 -22.95 -5.51 -22.76
C GLN A 195 -22.40 -4.45 -23.71
N GLU A 196 -21.95 -4.89 -24.88
CA GLU A 196 -21.48 -4.01 -25.95
C GLU A 196 -22.20 -4.33 -27.26
N TRP A 197 -22.49 -3.30 -28.05
CA TRP A 197 -23.13 -3.46 -29.35
C TRP A 197 -22.18 -4.14 -30.35
N ARG A 198 -22.62 -5.25 -30.92
CA ARG A 198 -21.93 -6.00 -31.99
C ARG A 198 -22.92 -6.40 -33.09
N PRO A 199 -22.44 -6.70 -34.31
CA PRO A 199 -23.28 -7.29 -35.34
C PRO A 199 -24.06 -8.50 -34.81
N ALA A 200 -25.34 -8.59 -35.20
CA ALA A 200 -26.21 -9.67 -34.76
C ALA A 200 -25.62 -11.05 -35.12
N GLY A 201 -25.67 -11.99 -34.17
CA GLY A 201 -25.11 -13.34 -34.35
C GLY A 201 -23.60 -13.46 -34.17
N GLN A 202 -22.89 -12.40 -33.78
CA GLN A 202 -21.43 -12.41 -33.57
C GLN A 202 -21.04 -12.00 -32.12
N PRO A 203 -21.50 -12.73 -31.08
CA PRO A 203 -21.03 -12.50 -29.71
C PRO A 203 -19.53 -12.78 -29.58
N ILE A 204 -18.88 -12.16 -28.60
CA ILE A 204 -17.51 -12.54 -28.25
C ILE A 204 -17.58 -13.84 -27.45
N GLU A 205 -16.97 -14.89 -27.97
CA GLU A 205 -16.79 -16.14 -27.23
C GLU A 205 -15.81 -15.91 -26.07
N VAL A 206 -16.25 -16.25 -24.86
CA VAL A 206 -15.47 -16.15 -23.62
C VAL A 206 -15.48 -17.50 -22.92
N GLU A 207 -14.46 -17.76 -22.10
CA GLU A 207 -14.33 -19.02 -21.35
C GLU A 207 -15.43 -19.13 -20.27
N ASP A 208 -16.13 -20.26 -20.23
CA ASP A 208 -17.31 -20.53 -19.39
C ASP A 208 -17.03 -20.63 -17.87
N HIS A 209 -15.76 -20.61 -17.45
CA HIS A 209 -15.38 -20.83 -16.05
C HIS A 209 -14.61 -19.65 -15.45
N SER A 210 -15.37 -18.67 -14.96
CA SER A 210 -14.85 -17.51 -14.22
C SER A 210 -14.52 -17.77 -12.75
N PHE A 211 -14.75 -18.98 -12.21
CA PHE A 211 -14.57 -19.26 -10.79
C PHE A 211 -13.20 -19.83 -10.40
N PHE A 212 -12.43 -20.36 -11.35
CA PHE A 212 -11.03 -20.71 -11.17
C PHE A 212 -10.32 -20.57 -12.51
N ALA A 213 -10.03 -19.32 -12.90
CA ALA A 213 -8.95 -19.07 -13.85
C ALA A 213 -7.69 -19.71 -13.25
N GLY A 214 -7.35 -20.91 -13.69
CA GLY A 214 -6.16 -21.63 -13.24
C GLY A 214 -4.88 -20.83 -13.48
N PRO A 215 -3.71 -21.34 -13.06
CA PRO A 215 -2.40 -20.65 -13.11
C PRO A 215 -1.88 -20.21 -14.49
N ARG A 216 -2.71 -20.19 -15.54
CA ARG A 216 -2.44 -19.77 -16.93
C ARG A 216 -2.78 -18.31 -17.24
N VAL A 217 -3.52 -17.63 -16.37
CA VAL A 217 -4.04 -16.28 -16.63
C VAL A 217 -3.03 -15.24 -16.13
N GLN A 218 -2.41 -14.53 -17.08
CA GLN A 218 -1.50 -13.42 -16.75
C GLN A 218 -2.29 -12.35 -15.98
N THR A 219 -1.67 -11.72 -14.99
CA THR A 219 -2.32 -10.69 -14.18
C THR A 219 -1.54 -9.40 -14.31
N VAL A 220 -2.26 -8.28 -14.47
CA VAL A 220 -1.68 -6.95 -14.45
C VAL A 220 -2.15 -6.17 -13.21
N ILE A 221 -1.35 -5.17 -12.85
CA ILE A 221 -1.58 -4.30 -11.71
C ILE A 221 -1.61 -2.86 -12.21
N PRO A 222 -2.79 -2.28 -12.49
CA PRO A 222 -2.90 -0.90 -12.91
C PRO A 222 -2.72 0.03 -11.69
N TYR A 223 -1.69 0.86 -11.68
CA TYR A 223 -1.50 1.92 -10.70
C TYR A 223 -1.77 3.27 -11.35
N GLY A 224 -2.73 4.02 -10.80
CA GLY A 224 -3.19 5.26 -11.41
C GLY A 224 -2.64 6.49 -10.70
N ILE A 225 -2.41 7.52 -11.49
CA ILE A 225 -2.09 8.88 -11.07
C ILE A 225 -3.10 9.80 -11.76
N TYR A 226 -3.95 10.44 -10.98
CA TYR A 226 -4.91 11.42 -11.47
C TYR A 226 -4.44 12.82 -11.08
N ASP A 227 -4.06 13.61 -12.08
CA ASP A 227 -3.77 15.03 -11.90
C ASP A 227 -5.09 15.79 -11.76
N MET A 228 -5.30 16.34 -10.57
CA MET A 228 -6.53 17.03 -10.20
C MET A 228 -6.64 18.41 -10.83
N THR A 229 -5.53 19.01 -11.22
CA THR A 229 -5.45 20.37 -11.77
C THR A 229 -5.58 20.34 -13.29
N ALA A 230 -4.82 19.48 -13.95
CA ALA A 230 -4.87 19.31 -15.40
C ALA A 230 -6.06 18.45 -15.87
N ASN A 231 -6.74 17.75 -14.95
CA ASN A 231 -7.77 16.75 -15.26
C ASN A 231 -7.25 15.69 -16.26
N THR A 232 -6.05 15.18 -15.99
CA THR A 232 -5.40 14.13 -16.78
C THR A 232 -5.15 12.89 -15.92
N GLY A 233 -5.18 11.72 -16.54
CA GLY A 233 -4.87 10.45 -15.92
C GLY A 233 -3.63 9.82 -16.53
N TRP A 234 -2.80 9.22 -15.69
CA TRP A 234 -1.72 8.34 -16.12
C TRP A 234 -1.86 7.01 -15.40
N VAL A 235 -1.76 5.90 -16.13
CA VAL A 235 -1.84 4.56 -15.56
C VAL A 235 -0.59 3.77 -15.89
N ASN A 236 0.16 3.40 -14.85
CA ASN A 236 1.27 2.48 -14.97
C ASN A 236 0.76 1.05 -14.80
N VAL A 237 0.87 0.23 -15.84
CA VAL A 237 0.39 -1.16 -15.85
C VAL A 237 1.55 -2.08 -15.49
N GLY A 238 1.63 -2.49 -14.22
CA GLY A 238 2.69 -3.37 -13.72
C GLY A 238 2.40 -4.85 -13.96
N VAL A 239 3.47 -5.64 -14.20
CA VAL A 239 3.39 -7.10 -14.37
C VAL A 239 4.03 -7.91 -13.25
N ASP A 240 4.50 -7.23 -12.19
CA ASP A 240 5.16 -7.85 -11.02
C ASP A 240 4.28 -7.76 -9.75
N HIS A 241 4.72 -7.06 -8.69
CA HIS A 241 3.99 -6.95 -7.43
C HIS A 241 3.57 -5.51 -7.10
N ASP A 242 2.40 -5.37 -6.48
CA ASP A 242 1.91 -4.12 -5.91
C ASP A 242 2.67 -3.82 -4.61
N THR A 243 3.78 -3.09 -4.72
CA THR A 243 4.64 -2.70 -3.60
C THR A 243 4.79 -1.19 -3.54
N SER A 244 5.27 -0.66 -2.41
CA SER A 244 5.56 0.77 -2.29
C SER A 244 6.57 1.26 -3.34
N ALA A 245 7.52 0.41 -3.73
CA ALA A 245 8.46 0.71 -4.81
C ALA A 245 7.75 0.84 -6.16
N PHE A 246 6.77 -0.03 -6.45
CA PHE A 246 5.95 0.07 -7.66
C PHE A 246 5.07 1.33 -7.67
N ALA A 247 4.45 1.66 -6.53
CA ALA A 247 3.63 2.87 -6.38
C ALA A 247 4.44 4.15 -6.69
N VAL A 248 5.62 4.31 -6.08
CA VAL A 248 6.48 5.48 -6.34
C VAL A 248 7.12 5.44 -7.74
N ALA A 249 7.46 4.26 -8.26
CA ALA A 249 7.91 4.15 -9.65
C ALA A 249 6.83 4.60 -10.64
N SER A 250 5.55 4.37 -10.33
CA SER A 250 4.43 4.85 -11.12
C SER A 250 4.33 6.38 -11.10
N ILE A 251 4.50 7.00 -9.92
CA ILE A 251 4.59 8.46 -9.78
C ILE A 251 5.78 9.02 -10.56
N ARG A 252 6.96 8.39 -10.43
CA ARG A 252 8.17 8.76 -11.16
C ARG A 252 7.97 8.71 -12.67
N ARG A 253 7.36 7.65 -13.20
CA ARG A 253 7.06 7.52 -14.63
C ARG A 253 6.10 8.62 -15.11
N TRP A 254 5.05 8.91 -14.35
CA TRP A 254 4.15 10.04 -14.66
C TRP A 254 4.91 11.37 -14.67
N TRP A 255 5.75 11.63 -13.66
CA TRP A 255 6.53 12.86 -13.58
C TRP A 255 7.45 13.03 -14.79
N GLN A 256 8.18 11.98 -15.18
CA GLN A 256 9.10 12.01 -16.31
C GLN A 256 8.39 12.14 -17.67
N ALA A 257 7.23 11.50 -17.82
CA ALA A 257 6.48 11.51 -19.08
C ALA A 257 5.66 12.79 -19.29
N ARG A 258 5.06 13.33 -18.21
CA ARG A 258 4.08 14.40 -18.28
C ARG A 258 4.31 15.49 -17.23
N GLY A 259 4.39 15.11 -15.95
CA GLY A 259 4.38 16.07 -14.83
C GLY A 259 5.43 17.18 -14.96
N ARG A 260 6.69 16.85 -15.26
CA ARG A 260 7.76 17.86 -15.40
C ARG A 260 7.58 18.82 -16.59
N HIS A 261 6.84 18.39 -17.61
CA HIS A 261 6.58 19.17 -18.81
C HIS A 261 5.34 20.06 -18.63
N ASP A 262 4.32 19.53 -17.94
CA ASP A 262 3.09 20.26 -17.63
C ASP A 262 3.33 21.29 -16.50
N TYR A 263 4.30 21.05 -15.60
CA TYR A 263 4.69 21.94 -14.50
C TYR A 263 6.21 22.20 -14.46
N PRO A 264 6.77 22.98 -15.40
CA PRO A 264 8.22 23.18 -15.52
C PRO A 264 8.85 23.99 -14.38
N ALA A 265 8.04 24.79 -13.67
CA ALA A 265 8.48 25.64 -12.55
C ALA A 265 8.11 25.05 -11.18
N ALA A 266 7.63 23.81 -11.13
CA ALA A 266 7.18 23.21 -9.88
C ALA A 266 8.34 23.04 -8.90
N SER A 267 8.08 23.41 -7.65
CA SER A 267 8.99 23.21 -6.52
C SER A 267 8.39 22.26 -5.47
N ARG A 268 7.08 22.01 -5.56
CA ARG A 268 6.31 21.21 -4.62
C ARG A 268 5.40 20.24 -5.35
N LEU A 269 5.11 19.10 -4.74
CA LEU A 269 4.14 18.13 -5.24
C LEU A 269 3.23 17.70 -4.10
N LEU A 270 1.93 17.87 -4.27
CA LEU A 270 0.93 17.34 -3.34
C LEU A 270 0.39 16.00 -3.85
N ILE A 271 0.47 14.98 -2.99
CA ILE A 271 -0.05 13.63 -3.23
C ILE A 271 -1.19 13.36 -2.24
N THR A 272 -2.37 13.09 -2.77
CA THR A 272 -3.50 12.55 -2.00
C THR A 272 -3.57 11.04 -2.22
N ALA A 273 -3.63 10.27 -1.13
CA ALA A 273 -3.55 8.81 -1.20
C ALA A 273 -4.43 8.16 -0.13
N ASP A 274 -4.81 6.91 -0.35
CA ASP A 274 -5.48 6.12 0.68
C ASP A 274 -4.50 5.66 1.77
N ALA A 275 -5.05 5.26 2.91
CA ALA A 275 -4.27 4.79 4.06
C ALA A 275 -3.84 3.31 3.97
N GLY A 276 -4.25 2.59 2.93
CA GLY A 276 -4.04 1.14 2.73
C GLY A 276 -3.03 0.81 1.62
N GLY A 277 -2.94 -0.47 1.24
CA GLY A 277 -2.20 -0.89 0.05
C GLY A 277 -0.70 -0.55 0.04
N SER A 278 -0.14 -0.41 -1.17
CA SER A 278 1.27 -0.11 -1.41
C SER A 278 1.70 1.31 -1.02
N ASN A 279 0.75 2.25 -0.95
CA ASN A 279 0.94 3.64 -0.56
C ASN A 279 0.56 3.92 0.91
N SER A 280 0.47 2.90 1.77
CA SER A 280 0.10 3.10 3.17
C SER A 280 1.09 3.99 3.92
N TYR A 281 0.58 4.97 4.68
CA TYR A 281 1.36 5.84 5.58
C TYR A 281 2.20 5.09 6.62
N ARG A 282 1.84 3.83 6.92
CA ARG A 282 2.55 2.97 7.87
C ARG A 282 3.81 2.34 7.27
N TYR A 283 3.91 2.28 5.95
CA TYR A 283 5.00 1.60 5.27
C TYR A 283 6.22 2.51 5.18
N ARG A 284 7.30 2.06 5.84
CA ARG A 284 8.59 2.76 5.79
C ARG A 284 9.18 2.80 4.38
N LEU A 285 8.95 1.75 3.60
CA LEU A 285 9.40 1.69 2.21
C LEU A 285 8.72 2.76 1.35
N TRP A 286 7.44 3.05 1.57
CA TRP A 286 6.74 4.14 0.89
C TRP A 286 7.42 5.49 1.14
N LYS A 287 7.69 5.82 2.41
CA LYS A 287 8.40 7.05 2.77
C LYS A 287 9.82 7.11 2.19
N ALA A 288 10.57 6.01 2.24
CA ALA A 288 11.93 5.95 1.70
C ALA A 288 11.98 6.11 0.17
N GLU A 289 11.04 5.49 -0.55
CA GLU A 289 10.92 5.64 -2.01
C GLU A 289 10.52 7.06 -2.40
N LEU A 290 9.57 7.68 -1.68
CA LEU A 290 9.21 9.07 -1.91
C LEU A 290 10.36 10.03 -1.61
N ALA A 291 11.17 9.77 -0.58
CA ALA A 291 12.37 10.56 -0.30
C ALA A 291 13.40 10.46 -1.42
N ALA A 292 13.62 9.26 -1.97
CA ALA A 292 14.48 9.08 -3.13
C ALA A 292 13.93 9.82 -4.37
N PHE A 293 12.61 9.80 -4.57
CA PHE A 293 11.94 10.55 -5.63
C PHE A 293 12.04 12.07 -5.45
N ALA A 294 11.85 12.58 -4.23
CA ALA A 294 12.02 13.99 -3.90
C ALA A 294 13.46 14.45 -4.21
N ALA A 295 14.46 13.66 -3.80
CA ALA A 295 15.87 13.94 -4.08
C ALA A 295 16.21 13.92 -5.57
N GLU A 296 15.64 13.00 -6.34
CA GLU A 296 15.82 12.92 -7.79
C GLU A 296 15.20 14.12 -8.53
N THR A 297 14.04 14.57 -8.08
CA THR A 297 13.25 15.58 -8.80
C THR A 297 13.48 17.01 -8.33
N GLY A 298 14.07 17.19 -7.14
CA GLY A 298 14.18 18.49 -6.50
C GLY A 298 12.86 19.00 -5.92
N LEU A 299 11.79 18.19 -5.93
CA LEU A 299 10.48 18.58 -5.43
C LEU A 299 10.36 18.32 -3.93
N THR A 300 9.75 19.24 -3.20
CA THR A 300 9.21 18.94 -1.87
C THR A 300 7.90 18.17 -2.02
N VAL A 301 7.87 16.93 -1.53
CA VAL A 301 6.71 16.05 -1.69
C VAL A 301 5.86 16.08 -0.42
N THR A 302 4.67 16.63 -0.50
CA THR A 302 3.67 16.60 0.57
C THR A 302 2.70 15.46 0.31
N VAL A 303 2.47 14.61 1.32
CA VAL A 303 1.49 13.51 1.24
C VAL A 303 0.41 13.73 2.28
N CYS A 304 -0.84 13.66 1.85
CA CYS A 304 -2.01 13.66 2.73
C CYS A 304 -2.83 12.39 2.53
N HIS A 305 -2.93 11.59 3.58
CA HIS A 305 -3.69 10.34 3.53
C HIS A 305 -5.16 10.54 3.92
N PHE A 306 -6.06 9.92 3.16
CA PHE A 306 -7.46 9.80 3.58
C PHE A 306 -7.59 8.84 4.78
N PRO A 307 -8.53 9.07 5.71
CA PRO A 307 -8.74 8.17 6.84
C PRO A 307 -8.99 6.71 6.41
N PRO A 308 -8.64 5.70 7.23
CA PRO A 308 -8.99 4.31 6.92
C PRO A 308 -10.50 4.14 6.68
N GLY A 309 -10.90 3.33 5.70
CA GLY A 309 -12.31 3.18 5.34
C GLY A 309 -12.90 4.42 4.65
N THR A 310 -12.09 5.17 3.91
CA THR A 310 -12.58 6.32 3.13
C THR A 310 -12.05 6.33 1.69
N SER A 311 -11.59 5.19 1.17
CA SER A 311 -10.99 5.10 -0.18
C SER A 311 -11.90 5.59 -1.30
N LYS A 312 -13.22 5.41 -1.15
CA LYS A 312 -14.21 5.98 -2.09
C LYS A 312 -14.08 7.51 -2.25
N TRP A 313 -13.57 8.23 -1.26
CA TRP A 313 -13.46 9.68 -1.32
C TRP A 313 -12.19 10.16 -2.05
N ASN A 314 -11.26 9.24 -2.33
CA ASN A 314 -10.09 9.50 -3.14
C ASN A 314 -10.54 9.84 -4.57
N LYS A 315 -10.07 10.98 -5.11
CA LYS A 315 -10.60 11.52 -6.37
C LYS A 315 -10.35 10.58 -7.55
N ILE A 316 -9.24 9.88 -7.55
CA ILE A 316 -8.87 8.90 -8.57
C ILE A 316 -9.93 7.79 -8.76
N GLU A 317 -10.57 7.33 -7.70
CA GLU A 317 -11.57 6.26 -7.77
C GLU A 317 -12.76 6.67 -8.66
N HIS A 318 -13.23 7.89 -8.47
CA HIS A 318 -14.38 8.42 -9.21
C HIS A 318 -14.00 9.10 -10.52
N ARG A 319 -12.84 9.74 -10.60
CA ARG A 319 -12.43 10.55 -11.77
C ARG A 319 -11.58 9.79 -12.78
N LEU A 320 -10.96 8.68 -12.41
CA LEU A 320 -10.12 7.89 -13.31
C LEU A 320 -10.62 6.44 -13.39
N PHE A 321 -10.62 5.73 -12.25
CA PHE A 321 -10.90 4.30 -12.25
C PHE A 321 -12.34 3.95 -12.59
N SER A 322 -13.32 4.78 -12.23
CA SER A 322 -14.72 4.57 -12.61
C SER A 322 -14.87 4.57 -14.14
N HIS A 323 -14.24 5.51 -14.84
CA HIS A 323 -14.31 5.65 -16.29
C HIS A 323 -13.55 4.52 -17.01
N ILE A 324 -12.36 4.15 -16.51
CA ILE A 324 -11.63 2.97 -17.02
C ILE A 324 -12.48 1.71 -16.87
N THR A 325 -13.13 1.52 -15.71
CA THR A 325 -14.02 0.37 -15.48
C THR A 325 -15.20 0.36 -16.45
N MET A 326 -15.78 1.52 -16.75
CA MET A 326 -16.87 1.64 -17.73
C MET A 326 -16.40 1.25 -19.13
N ASN A 327 -15.18 1.64 -19.53
CA ASN A 327 -14.62 1.30 -20.83
C ASN A 327 -14.23 -0.17 -20.98
N TRP A 328 -13.99 -0.87 -19.88
CA TRP A 328 -13.72 -2.31 -19.88
C TRP A 328 -14.99 -3.18 -19.88
N ARG A 329 -16.19 -2.60 -19.75
CA ARG A 329 -17.44 -3.36 -19.69
C ARG A 329 -17.69 -4.10 -21.00
N GLY A 330 -18.01 -5.40 -20.90
CA GLY A 330 -18.32 -6.25 -22.05
C GLY A 330 -17.14 -6.61 -22.96
N ARG A 331 -15.91 -6.15 -22.65
CA ARG A 331 -14.71 -6.41 -23.46
C ARG A 331 -13.71 -7.29 -22.71
N PRO A 332 -13.33 -8.47 -23.22
CA PRO A 332 -12.26 -9.25 -22.62
C PRO A 332 -10.91 -8.52 -22.79
N LEU A 333 -10.10 -8.54 -21.73
CA LEU A 333 -8.74 -7.97 -21.76
C LEU A 333 -7.78 -9.08 -22.22
N THR A 334 -7.66 -9.27 -23.53
CA THR A 334 -6.94 -10.42 -24.11
C THR A 334 -5.42 -10.29 -24.09
N SER A 335 -4.87 -9.08 -24.06
CA SER A 335 -3.43 -8.82 -24.06
C SER A 335 -3.08 -7.53 -23.32
N HIS A 336 -1.79 -7.35 -23.00
CA HIS A 336 -1.28 -6.08 -22.46
C HIS A 336 -1.65 -4.89 -23.36
N GLU A 337 -1.53 -5.04 -24.68
CA GLU A 337 -1.87 -4.00 -25.65
C GLU A 337 -3.36 -3.61 -25.57
N VAL A 338 -4.27 -4.59 -25.47
CA VAL A 338 -5.70 -4.31 -25.30
C VAL A 338 -5.94 -3.54 -24.00
N ILE A 339 -5.24 -3.87 -22.91
CA ILE A 339 -5.33 -3.11 -21.65
C ILE A 339 -4.88 -1.66 -21.84
N LEU A 340 -3.70 -1.46 -22.42
CA LEU A 340 -3.15 -0.11 -22.64
C LEU A 340 -4.08 0.72 -23.53
N ASN A 341 -4.52 0.16 -24.66
CA ASN A 341 -5.38 0.85 -25.61
C ASN A 341 -6.76 1.17 -25.02
N THR A 342 -7.33 0.27 -24.23
CA THR A 342 -8.64 0.52 -23.58
C THR A 342 -8.55 1.52 -22.45
N ILE A 343 -7.45 1.56 -21.69
CA ILE A 343 -7.20 2.62 -20.71
C ILE A 343 -7.00 3.96 -21.44
N ALA A 344 -6.13 4.01 -22.45
CA ALA A 344 -5.81 5.23 -23.19
C ALA A 344 -7.02 5.82 -23.95
N ALA A 345 -7.95 4.97 -24.39
CA ALA A 345 -9.21 5.40 -24.99
C ALA A 345 -10.17 6.07 -23.99
N THR A 346 -9.83 6.12 -22.70
CA THR A 346 -10.68 6.72 -21.67
C THR A 346 -10.69 8.24 -21.77
N THR A 347 -11.84 8.75 -22.24
CA THR A 347 -12.13 10.19 -22.31
C THR A 347 -13.50 10.49 -21.73
N THR A 348 -13.69 11.71 -21.24
CA THR A 348 -14.99 12.17 -20.72
C THR A 348 -15.41 13.47 -21.39
N GLN A 349 -16.70 13.77 -21.37
CA GLN A 349 -17.22 15.06 -21.84
C GLN A 349 -16.64 16.26 -21.08
N THR A 350 -16.17 16.04 -19.85
CA THR A 350 -15.50 17.07 -19.04
C THR A 350 -14.00 17.21 -19.39
N GLY A 351 -13.51 16.52 -20.41
CA GLY A 351 -12.15 16.68 -20.94
C GLY A 351 -11.08 15.79 -20.32
N LEU A 352 -11.44 14.75 -19.54
CA LEU A 352 -10.44 13.81 -19.02
C LEU A 352 -9.69 13.15 -20.18
N ARG A 353 -8.36 13.12 -20.09
CA ARG A 353 -7.49 12.36 -21.00
C ARG A 353 -6.65 11.39 -20.18
N VAL A 354 -6.58 10.14 -20.61
CA VAL A 354 -5.84 9.10 -19.91
C VAL A 354 -4.74 8.55 -20.79
N GLU A 355 -3.55 8.43 -20.25
CA GLU A 355 -2.43 7.72 -20.86
C GLU A 355 -2.09 6.48 -20.05
N ALA A 356 -1.54 5.46 -20.72
CA ALA A 356 -1.14 4.22 -20.07
C ALA A 356 0.19 3.72 -20.62
N ALA A 357 1.02 3.20 -19.73
CA ALA A 357 2.31 2.61 -20.08
C ALA A 357 2.49 1.27 -19.37
N LEU A 358 3.11 0.30 -20.06
CA LEU A 358 3.46 -1.00 -19.50
C LEU A 358 4.76 -0.89 -18.70
N ASP A 359 4.78 -1.50 -17.52
CA ASP A 359 5.94 -1.53 -16.65
C ASP A 359 6.45 -2.95 -16.44
N HIS A 360 7.56 -3.25 -17.10
CA HIS A 360 8.33 -4.49 -16.93
C HIS A 360 9.34 -4.43 -15.78
N GLY A 361 9.32 -3.36 -14.97
CA GLY A 361 10.15 -3.20 -13.79
C GLY A 361 9.97 -4.32 -12.78
N SER A 362 11.01 -4.55 -11.98
CA SER A 362 11.01 -5.57 -10.92
C SER A 362 10.76 -4.91 -9.57
N TYR A 363 9.73 -5.39 -8.87
CA TYR A 363 9.25 -4.82 -7.62
C TYR A 363 9.10 -5.92 -6.55
N PRO A 364 10.21 -6.58 -6.17
CA PRO A 364 10.16 -7.76 -5.33
C PRO A 364 9.59 -7.45 -3.94
N THR A 365 8.77 -8.38 -3.43
CA THR A 365 8.26 -8.29 -2.06
C THR A 365 9.35 -8.62 -1.04
N GLY A 366 9.21 -8.07 0.16
CA GLY A 366 10.08 -8.40 1.28
C GLY A 366 11.19 -7.39 1.56
N ILE A 367 11.29 -6.31 0.78
CA ILE A 367 12.21 -5.20 1.07
C ILE A 367 11.83 -4.58 2.41
N ALA A 368 12.83 -4.34 3.26
CA ALA A 368 12.67 -3.69 4.54
C ALA A 368 13.51 -2.42 4.63
N VAL A 369 12.98 -1.44 5.35
CA VAL A 369 13.67 -0.21 5.74
C VAL A 369 13.70 -0.17 7.27
N SER A 370 14.90 0.04 7.83
CA SER A 370 15.10 0.10 9.28
C SER A 370 14.45 1.37 9.87
N ARG A 371 14.36 1.47 11.20
CA ARG A 371 13.88 2.71 11.83
C ARG A 371 14.88 3.84 11.65
N ASP A 372 16.16 3.54 11.82
CA ASP A 372 17.25 4.51 11.72
C ASP A 372 17.31 5.12 10.31
N GLN A 373 17.11 4.29 9.28
CA GLN A 373 17.01 4.75 7.90
C GLN A 373 15.85 5.70 7.66
N VAL A 374 14.69 5.49 8.29
CA VAL A 374 13.54 6.41 8.16
C VAL A 374 13.76 7.69 8.96
N GLN A 375 14.37 7.58 10.15
CA GLN A 375 14.67 8.74 11.00
C GLN A 375 15.68 9.68 10.34
N ALA A 376 16.57 9.14 9.49
CA ALA A 376 17.52 9.91 8.70
C ALA A 376 16.88 10.65 7.52
N LEU A 377 15.62 10.36 7.16
CA LEU A 377 14.94 11.04 6.05
C LEU A 377 14.45 12.43 6.47
N ALA A 378 14.49 13.38 5.54
CA ALA A 378 14.03 14.76 5.73
C ALA A 378 12.48 14.85 5.73
N ILE A 379 11.83 14.15 6.66
CA ILE A 379 10.38 14.08 6.77
C ILE A 379 9.92 15.00 7.90
N THR A 380 9.10 15.97 7.55
CA THR A 380 8.43 16.87 8.50
C THR A 380 6.98 16.45 8.63
N GLU A 381 6.60 15.95 9.80
CA GLU A 381 5.21 15.66 10.14
C GLU A 381 4.44 16.99 10.33
N HIS A 382 3.23 17.07 9.79
CA HIS A 382 2.40 18.27 9.94
C HIS A 382 1.74 18.31 11.34
N ALA A 383 1.46 19.51 11.85
CA ALA A 383 0.80 19.68 13.16
C ALA A 383 -0.57 19.00 13.19
N ASP A 384 -1.35 19.14 12.11
CA ASP A 384 -2.61 18.45 11.93
C ASP A 384 -2.36 17.01 11.47
N ARG A 385 -2.41 16.06 12.41
CA ARG A 385 -2.38 14.61 12.14
C ARG A 385 -1.13 14.19 11.38
N GLY A 386 0.05 14.54 11.91
CA GLY A 386 1.38 14.28 11.34
C GLY A 386 1.68 12.86 10.85
N ARG A 387 0.96 11.85 11.35
CA ARG A 387 1.05 10.47 10.83
C ARG A 387 0.43 10.30 9.43
N TRP A 388 -0.61 11.07 9.11
CA TRP A 388 -1.30 11.05 7.82
C TRP A 388 -0.84 12.17 6.89
N ASN A 389 -0.33 13.26 7.46
CA ASN A 389 0.07 14.45 6.72
C ASN A 389 1.54 14.75 6.99
N TYR A 390 2.38 14.65 5.98
CA TYR A 390 3.81 14.90 6.10
C TYR A 390 4.40 15.43 4.80
N SER A 391 5.46 16.20 4.92
CA SER A 391 6.26 16.69 3.79
C SER A 391 7.64 16.07 3.81
N ILE A 392 8.17 15.79 2.63
CA ILE A 392 9.51 15.24 2.43
C ILE A 392 10.31 16.22 1.58
N ALA A 393 11.35 16.80 2.15
CA ALA A 393 12.22 17.72 1.43
C ALA A 393 13.12 16.96 0.42
N PRO A 394 13.48 17.59 -0.72
CA PRO A 394 14.33 16.97 -1.74
C PRO A 394 15.76 16.72 -1.25
N THR A 395 16.26 17.57 -0.36
CA THR A 395 17.60 17.44 0.22
C THR A 395 17.47 17.81 1.69
N GLY A 396 17.60 16.84 2.58
CA GLY A 396 17.94 17.16 3.97
C GLY A 396 19.44 17.35 4.12
N ASP A 397 19.88 17.74 5.31
CA ASP A 397 21.29 17.67 5.75
C ASP A 397 21.83 16.21 5.86
N THR A 398 21.05 15.22 5.41
CA THR A 398 21.31 13.78 5.52
C THR A 398 21.32 13.11 4.15
N ALA A 399 22.16 12.08 3.99
CA ALA A 399 22.35 11.34 2.74
C ALA A 399 21.01 10.87 2.13
N ALA A 400 20.88 11.02 0.81
CA ALA A 400 19.68 10.63 0.07
C ALA A 400 19.29 9.17 0.34
N ALA A 401 17.98 8.89 0.41
CA ALA A 401 17.49 7.53 0.56
C ALA A 401 17.96 6.69 -0.63
N PRO A 402 18.57 5.50 -0.40
CA PRO A 402 19.13 4.73 -1.49
C PRO A 402 18.02 4.27 -2.44
N ARG A 403 18.24 4.42 -3.74
CA ARG A 403 17.30 4.00 -4.79
C ARG A 403 17.20 2.47 -4.86
N SER A 404 16.20 1.95 -5.58
CA SER A 404 15.96 0.49 -5.66
C SER A 404 17.16 -0.28 -6.21
N ASP A 405 17.82 0.26 -7.24
CA ASP A 405 19.07 -0.23 -7.84
C ASP A 405 20.22 -0.21 -6.82
N GLU A 406 20.39 0.89 -6.10
CA GLU A 406 21.42 1.02 -5.06
C GLU A 406 21.22 0.01 -3.92
N ARG A 407 19.97 -0.23 -3.51
CA ARG A 407 19.66 -1.27 -2.51
C ARG A 407 19.93 -2.67 -3.02
N ALA A 408 19.69 -2.93 -4.31
CA ALA A 408 20.04 -4.21 -4.92
C ALA A 408 21.56 -4.42 -4.95
N THR A 409 22.33 -3.40 -5.32
CA THR A 409 23.80 -3.41 -5.30
C THR A 409 24.35 -3.60 -3.89
N ALA A 410 23.83 -2.84 -2.90
CA ALA A 410 24.24 -2.97 -1.50
C ALA A 410 23.94 -4.37 -0.94
N ARG A 411 22.81 -4.99 -1.35
CA ARG A 411 22.50 -6.38 -0.99
C ARG A 411 23.48 -7.37 -1.62
N ALA A 412 23.82 -7.21 -2.89
CA ALA A 412 24.79 -8.08 -3.56
C ALA A 412 26.17 -8.00 -2.89
N GLN A 413 26.62 -6.80 -2.55
CA GLN A 413 27.86 -6.58 -1.79
C GLN A 413 27.82 -7.23 -0.39
N ALA A 414 26.69 -7.09 0.31
CA ALA A 414 26.49 -7.74 1.60
C ALA A 414 26.53 -9.27 1.51
N LEU A 415 25.96 -9.86 0.46
CA LEU A 415 26.02 -11.31 0.22
C LEU A 415 27.45 -11.77 -0.08
N GLN A 416 28.20 -11.01 -0.89
CA GLN A 416 29.60 -11.31 -1.16
C GLN A 416 30.44 -11.27 0.13
N MET A 417 30.21 -10.26 0.97
CA MET A 417 30.86 -10.13 2.27
C MET A 417 30.53 -11.31 3.21
N LEU A 418 29.27 -11.75 3.25
CA LEU A 418 28.85 -12.88 4.09
C LEU A 418 29.48 -14.22 3.63
N ALA A 419 29.95 -14.31 2.39
CA ALA A 419 30.60 -15.51 1.84
C ALA A 419 32.07 -15.66 2.29
N ASP A 420 32.61 -14.71 3.06
CA ASP A 420 33.97 -14.79 3.63
C ASP A 420 34.16 -16.07 4.45
N SER A 421 35.26 -16.79 4.21
CA SER A 421 35.55 -18.08 4.84
C SER A 421 35.66 -18.01 6.35
N ARG A 422 36.06 -16.85 6.90
CA ARG A 422 36.12 -16.61 8.34
C ARG A 422 34.72 -16.54 8.96
N LEU A 423 33.70 -16.16 8.20
CA LEU A 423 32.30 -16.12 8.65
C LEU A 423 31.60 -17.46 8.44
N THR A 424 31.78 -18.06 7.27
CA THR A 424 31.12 -19.32 6.91
C THR A 424 31.77 -20.55 7.54
N GLY A 425 33.07 -20.46 7.88
CA GLY A 425 33.88 -21.62 8.30
C GLY A 425 34.20 -22.59 7.15
N MET A 426 33.98 -22.17 5.90
CA MET A 426 34.19 -22.96 4.70
C MET A 426 35.05 -22.16 3.73
N ASN A 427 35.96 -22.82 3.02
CA ASN A 427 36.61 -22.17 1.88
C ASN A 427 35.60 -21.96 0.73
N THR A 428 36.00 -21.21 -0.29
CA THR A 428 35.11 -20.87 -1.41
C THR A 428 34.59 -22.11 -2.13
N ASP A 429 35.45 -23.10 -2.38
CA ASP A 429 35.09 -24.34 -3.08
C ASP A 429 34.09 -25.19 -2.29
N GLU A 430 34.29 -25.29 -0.96
CA GLU A 430 33.38 -26.00 -0.05
C GLU A 430 32.00 -25.34 0.00
N LEU A 431 31.96 -24.01 0.09
CA LEU A 431 30.73 -23.24 0.11
C LEU A 431 29.98 -23.35 -1.22
N ASP A 432 30.69 -23.27 -2.34
CA ASP A 432 30.10 -23.39 -3.67
C ASP A 432 29.63 -24.81 -3.97
N ALA A 433 30.36 -25.84 -3.52
CA ALA A 433 29.91 -27.22 -3.56
C ALA A 433 28.62 -27.43 -2.74
N LEU A 434 28.53 -26.83 -1.54
CA LEU A 434 27.32 -26.89 -0.73
C LEU A 434 26.14 -26.21 -1.41
N ARG A 435 26.34 -25.00 -1.97
CA ARG A 435 25.33 -24.27 -2.73
C ARG A 435 24.86 -25.05 -3.94
N ALA A 436 25.78 -25.60 -4.73
CA ALA A 436 25.46 -26.39 -5.93
C ALA A 436 24.67 -27.66 -5.58
N ARG A 437 24.96 -28.29 -4.43
CA ARG A 437 24.23 -29.46 -3.94
C ARG A 437 22.81 -29.14 -3.48
N LEU A 438 22.61 -28.05 -2.73
CA LEU A 438 21.32 -27.76 -2.09
C LEU A 438 20.38 -26.90 -2.96
N ALA A 439 20.91 -26.04 -3.83
CA ALA A 439 20.10 -25.11 -4.63
C ALA A 439 19.05 -25.82 -5.52
N PRO A 440 19.34 -26.96 -6.19
CA PRO A 440 18.33 -27.67 -6.97
C PRO A 440 17.14 -28.16 -6.12
N ASP A 441 17.40 -28.68 -4.92
CA ASP A 441 16.36 -29.16 -4.01
C ASP A 441 15.57 -28.00 -3.40
N GLN A 442 16.24 -26.89 -3.11
CA GLN A 442 15.63 -25.63 -2.66
C GLN A 442 14.61 -25.12 -3.70
N LYS A 443 15.05 -25.09 -4.96
CA LYS A 443 14.22 -24.72 -6.10
C LYS A 443 13.02 -25.65 -6.27
N ALA A 444 13.24 -26.97 -6.16
CA ALA A 444 12.18 -27.97 -6.24
C ALA A 444 11.13 -27.79 -5.12
N ARG A 445 11.56 -27.50 -3.88
CA ARG A 445 10.65 -27.21 -2.76
C ARG A 445 9.89 -25.91 -2.90
N ALA A 446 10.56 -24.84 -3.31
CA ALA A 446 9.91 -23.57 -3.58
C ALA A 446 8.83 -23.76 -4.66
N GLU A 447 9.12 -24.54 -5.69
CA GLU A 447 8.18 -24.87 -6.74
C GLU A 447 7.03 -25.77 -6.26
N GLN A 448 7.29 -26.77 -5.41
CA GLN A 448 6.26 -27.61 -4.81
C GLN A 448 5.32 -26.81 -3.89
N ARG A 449 5.86 -25.89 -3.09
CA ARG A 449 5.04 -24.99 -2.27
C ARG A 449 4.17 -24.10 -3.14
N ARG A 450 4.73 -23.55 -4.22
CA ARG A 450 3.97 -22.77 -5.22
C ARG A 450 2.95 -23.65 -5.96
N TYR A 451 3.27 -24.91 -6.24
CA TYR A 451 2.36 -25.88 -6.85
C TYR A 451 1.12 -26.09 -5.97
N VAL A 452 1.33 -26.36 -4.68
CA VAL A 452 0.24 -26.55 -3.71
C VAL A 452 -0.60 -25.28 -3.56
N LEU A 453 0.04 -24.11 -3.44
CA LEU A 453 -0.66 -22.83 -3.38
C LEU A 453 -1.42 -22.49 -4.68
N ARG A 454 -0.93 -22.95 -5.84
CA ARG A 454 -1.56 -22.76 -7.15
C ARG A 454 -2.59 -23.85 -7.49
N GLY A 455 -2.64 -24.95 -6.74
CA GLY A 455 -3.45 -26.13 -7.05
C GLY A 455 -3.03 -26.89 -8.32
N GLY A 456 -1.80 -26.76 -8.82
CA GLY A 456 -1.38 -27.41 -10.08
C GLY A 456 0.00 -27.05 -10.66
N ARG A 457 0.37 -27.70 -11.78
CA ARG A 457 1.69 -27.58 -12.45
C ARG A 457 1.92 -26.17 -13.00
N ARG A 458 3.19 -25.74 -13.00
CA ARG A 458 3.62 -24.50 -13.65
C ARG A 458 3.47 -24.60 -15.17
N VAL A 459 2.74 -23.66 -15.74
CA VAL A 459 2.70 -23.39 -17.18
C VAL A 459 3.41 -22.05 -17.40
N ALA A 460 4.32 -22.00 -18.36
CA ALA A 460 5.26 -20.90 -18.52
C ALA A 460 4.54 -19.54 -18.64
N THR A 461 4.76 -18.68 -17.64
CA THR A 461 4.54 -17.24 -17.74
C THR A 461 5.87 -16.57 -18.07
N THR A 462 5.85 -15.56 -18.93
CA THR A 462 6.99 -14.73 -19.32
C THR A 462 7.49 -13.79 -18.21
N GLY A 463 6.89 -13.86 -17.01
CA GLY A 463 7.30 -13.08 -15.84
C GLY A 463 8.20 -13.88 -14.90
N SER A 464 9.48 -13.53 -14.82
CA SER A 464 10.34 -14.04 -13.75
C SER A 464 9.91 -13.41 -12.42
N ASN A 465 9.22 -14.17 -11.57
CA ASN A 465 9.07 -13.79 -10.17
C ASN A 465 10.46 -13.89 -9.52
N ARG A 466 11.19 -12.78 -9.46
CA ARG A 466 12.57 -12.73 -8.95
C ARG A 466 12.50 -12.52 -7.45
N ALA A 467 12.76 -13.59 -6.70
CA ALA A 467 12.97 -13.50 -5.27
C ALA A 467 14.13 -12.54 -4.97
N LEU A 468 14.10 -11.88 -3.80
CA LEU A 468 15.19 -11.01 -3.34
C LEU A 468 16.51 -11.75 -3.13
N LEU A 469 16.44 -13.07 -2.98
CA LEU A 469 17.53 -13.99 -2.73
C LEU A 469 17.44 -15.11 -3.76
N SER A 470 18.57 -15.48 -4.34
CA SER A 470 18.67 -16.74 -5.09
C SER A 470 18.65 -17.94 -4.13
N ASP A 471 18.41 -19.13 -4.66
CA ASP A 471 18.47 -20.37 -3.87
C ASP A 471 19.85 -20.54 -3.19
N ALA A 472 20.93 -20.12 -3.86
CA ALA A 472 22.29 -20.13 -3.30
C ALA A 472 22.49 -19.09 -2.19
N ASP A 473 21.83 -17.93 -2.28
CA ASP A 473 21.87 -16.90 -1.24
C ASP A 473 21.11 -17.36 0.02
N GLU A 474 20.01 -18.09 -0.14
CA GLU A 474 19.28 -18.69 0.99
C GLU A 474 20.16 -19.69 1.75
N VAL A 475 20.97 -20.48 1.03
CA VAL A 475 21.98 -21.37 1.63
C VAL A 475 23.01 -20.56 2.42
N LEU A 476 23.61 -19.53 1.80
CA LEU A 476 24.61 -18.69 2.45
C LEU A 476 24.09 -18.06 3.75
N ILE A 477 22.91 -17.43 3.69
CA ILE A 477 22.31 -16.75 4.83
C ILE A 477 22.02 -17.74 5.95
N THR A 478 21.60 -18.96 5.61
CA THR A 478 21.38 -20.02 6.59
C THR A 478 22.67 -20.50 7.21
N VAL A 479 23.74 -20.66 6.43
CA VAL A 479 25.08 -21.00 6.95
C VAL A 479 25.54 -19.90 7.91
N ALA A 480 25.51 -18.64 7.51
CA ALA A 480 25.90 -17.51 8.38
C ALA A 480 25.06 -17.43 9.67
N TYR A 481 23.76 -17.75 9.58
CA TYR A 481 22.87 -17.83 10.74
C TYR A 481 23.22 -19.00 11.68
N LEU A 482 23.47 -20.20 11.12
CA LEU A 482 23.81 -21.41 11.90
C LEU A 482 25.23 -21.35 12.48
N ARG A 483 26.16 -20.66 11.80
CA ARG A 483 27.46 -20.26 12.35
C ARG A 483 27.32 -19.35 13.56
N GLN A 484 26.14 -18.82 13.88
CA GLN A 484 25.92 -17.88 14.99
C GLN A 484 26.81 -16.62 14.89
N VAL A 485 27.17 -16.18 13.69
CA VAL A 485 27.98 -14.96 13.47
C VAL A 485 27.26 -13.69 13.94
N CYS A 486 25.94 -13.63 13.74
CA CYS A 486 25.11 -12.49 14.09
C CYS A 486 23.64 -12.91 14.25
N PRO A 487 22.79 -12.13 14.94
CA PRO A 487 21.37 -12.44 15.02
C PRO A 487 20.68 -12.21 13.67
N GLN A 488 19.53 -12.87 13.47
CA GLN A 488 18.71 -12.68 12.27
C GLN A 488 18.42 -11.20 11.97
N LYS A 489 18.27 -10.36 13.00
CA LYS A 489 18.06 -8.91 12.85
C LYS A 489 19.20 -8.24 12.08
N VAL A 490 20.45 -8.59 12.37
CA VAL A 490 21.62 -8.04 11.67
C VAL A 490 21.62 -8.45 10.21
N LEU A 491 21.26 -9.70 9.89
CA LEU A 491 21.07 -10.14 8.50
C LEU A 491 19.96 -9.36 7.79
N CYS A 492 18.86 -9.07 8.48
CA CYS A 492 17.76 -8.25 7.93
C CYS A 492 18.25 -6.83 7.60
N ASP A 493 18.92 -6.20 8.56
CA ASP A 493 19.42 -4.82 8.44
C ASP A 493 20.51 -4.71 7.36
N LEU A 494 21.39 -5.72 7.27
CA LEU A 494 22.48 -5.78 6.29
C LEU A 494 21.96 -5.94 4.85
N LEU A 495 20.98 -6.82 4.64
CA LEU A 495 20.45 -7.18 3.32
C LEU A 495 19.28 -6.28 2.87
N GLY A 496 18.72 -5.48 3.77
CA GLY A 496 17.50 -4.70 3.53
C GLY A 496 16.29 -5.60 3.28
N ILE A 497 16.20 -6.74 3.96
CA ILE A 497 15.14 -7.75 3.79
C ILE A 497 14.40 -7.94 5.10
N ASN A 498 13.09 -8.11 5.04
CA ASN A 498 12.26 -8.29 6.21
C ASN A 498 12.54 -9.65 6.92
N PRO A 499 12.24 -9.75 8.22
CA PRO A 499 12.51 -10.97 9.00
C PRO A 499 11.64 -12.16 8.59
N VAL A 500 10.51 -11.94 7.93
CA VAL A 500 9.65 -13.04 7.46
C VAL A 500 10.32 -13.77 6.30
N THR A 501 10.84 -13.03 5.31
CA THR A 501 11.54 -13.58 4.15
C THR A 501 12.80 -14.32 4.58
N ILE A 502 13.66 -13.69 5.38
CA ILE A 502 14.88 -14.36 5.90
C ILE A 502 14.52 -15.58 6.76
N GLY A 503 13.50 -15.48 7.61
CA GLY A 503 13.09 -16.60 8.46
C GLY A 503 12.55 -17.80 7.67
N GLN A 504 11.86 -17.55 6.56
CA GLN A 504 11.39 -18.60 5.66
C GLN A 504 12.56 -19.28 4.92
N ALA A 505 13.52 -18.50 4.42
CA ALA A 505 14.74 -19.02 3.78
C ALA A 505 15.55 -19.90 4.74
N ILE A 506 15.78 -19.43 5.98
CA ILE A 506 16.46 -20.21 7.02
C ILE A 506 15.72 -21.50 7.33
N LYS A 507 14.39 -21.44 7.49
CA LYS A 507 13.58 -22.63 7.78
C LYS A 507 13.67 -23.67 6.65
N ALA A 508 13.55 -23.23 5.40
CA ALA A 508 13.58 -24.12 4.24
C ALA A 508 14.94 -24.80 4.08
N THR A 509 16.02 -24.01 4.16
CA THR A 509 17.39 -24.51 4.01
C THR A 509 17.78 -25.45 5.14
N ARG A 510 17.39 -25.17 6.41
CA ARG A 510 17.68 -26.07 7.54
C ARG A 510 17.13 -27.47 7.33
N GLN A 511 15.92 -27.57 6.80
CA GLN A 511 15.32 -28.86 6.49
C GLN A 511 16.13 -29.63 5.44
N LEU A 512 16.70 -28.94 4.45
CA LEU A 512 17.59 -29.55 3.46
C LEU A 512 18.92 -29.97 4.07
N LEU A 513 19.53 -29.15 4.92
CA LEU A 513 20.76 -29.49 5.62
C LEU A 513 20.58 -30.76 6.47
N ASP A 514 19.46 -30.87 7.20
CA ASP A 514 19.13 -32.04 8.02
C ASP A 514 18.99 -33.32 7.14
N GLU A 515 18.31 -33.22 5.99
CA GLU A 515 18.12 -34.34 5.06
C GLU A 515 19.42 -34.80 4.40
N HIS A 516 20.28 -33.84 4.04
CA HIS A 516 21.60 -34.10 3.48
C HIS A 516 22.65 -34.41 4.55
N LYS A 517 22.25 -34.49 5.84
CA LYS A 517 23.11 -34.77 7.00
C LYS A 517 24.31 -33.82 7.09
N VAL A 518 24.12 -32.56 6.71
CA VAL A 518 25.14 -31.51 6.77
C VAL A 518 25.01 -30.77 8.09
N SER A 519 26.02 -30.89 8.94
CA SER A 519 26.12 -30.11 10.18
C SER A 519 26.91 -28.83 9.93
N ILE A 520 26.41 -27.69 10.40
CA ILE A 520 27.14 -26.43 10.43
C ILE A 520 27.55 -26.19 11.87
N THR A 521 28.84 -26.32 12.16
CA THR A 521 29.42 -26.02 13.48
C THR A 521 29.22 -24.54 13.80
N PRO A 522 28.86 -24.08 15.00
CA PRO A 522 28.84 -22.66 15.35
C PRO A 522 30.25 -22.03 15.38
N THR A 523 30.36 -20.72 15.11
CA THR A 523 31.58 -19.92 15.34
C THR A 523 31.53 -19.22 16.68
N ILE A 524 32.70 -18.95 17.24
CA ILE A 524 32.87 -18.31 18.56
C ILE A 524 33.73 -17.06 18.46
N ALA A 525 34.52 -16.95 17.40
CA ALA A 525 35.52 -15.90 17.26
C ALA A 525 34.92 -14.49 17.34
N ARG A 526 33.73 -14.25 16.77
CA ARG A 526 33.07 -12.94 16.72
C ARG A 526 31.54 -13.02 16.58
N TYR A 527 30.82 -12.31 17.46
CA TYR A 527 29.37 -12.14 17.40
C TYR A 527 29.01 -10.67 17.11
N PHE A 528 28.46 -10.37 15.93
CA PHE A 528 28.11 -9.02 15.54
C PHE A 528 26.66 -8.70 15.92
N THR A 529 26.45 -7.57 16.62
CA THR A 529 25.11 -7.11 17.03
C THR A 529 24.56 -6.01 16.13
N ARG A 530 25.41 -5.38 15.30
CA ARG A 530 25.04 -4.39 14.28
C ARG A 530 25.60 -4.78 12.91
N ALA A 531 24.88 -4.37 11.86
CA ALA A 531 25.31 -4.59 10.47
C ALA A 531 26.56 -3.78 10.10
N GLU A 532 26.72 -2.57 10.67
CA GLU A 532 27.87 -1.71 10.43
C GLU A 532 29.17 -2.33 10.96
N ASP A 533 29.17 -2.87 12.18
CA ASP A 533 30.33 -3.52 12.78
C ASP A 533 30.84 -4.68 11.90
N LEU A 534 29.92 -5.45 11.33
CA LEU A 534 30.23 -6.54 10.40
C LEU A 534 30.83 -6.03 9.08
N ARG A 535 30.30 -4.92 8.53
CA ARG A 535 30.84 -4.29 7.30
C ARG A 535 32.24 -3.73 7.52
N THR A 536 32.46 -3.01 8.62
CA THR A 536 33.77 -2.43 8.96
C THR A 536 34.81 -3.52 9.15
N TRP A 537 34.43 -4.61 9.83
CA TRP A 537 35.32 -5.74 10.02
C TRP A 537 35.72 -6.42 8.70
N ALA A 538 34.77 -6.61 7.78
CA ALA A 538 35.04 -7.27 6.52
C ALA A 538 35.92 -6.42 5.56
N THR A 539 35.84 -5.09 5.66
CA THR A 539 36.57 -4.15 4.80
C THR A 539 37.98 -3.80 5.31
N GLY A 540 38.43 -4.37 6.43
CA GLY A 540 39.81 -4.24 6.92
C GLY A 540 40.20 -2.84 7.40
N SER A 541 39.26 -1.89 7.47
CA SER A 541 39.51 -0.59 8.10
C SER A 541 39.56 -0.80 9.61
N ALA A 542 40.76 -0.65 10.20
CA ALA A 542 40.93 -0.58 11.65
C ALA A 542 39.87 0.38 12.23
N PRO A 543 39.25 0.06 13.36
CA PRO A 543 38.07 0.80 13.81
C PRO A 543 38.46 2.27 14.01
N ALA A 544 37.85 3.18 13.25
CA ALA A 544 37.64 4.53 13.75
C ALA A 544 37.00 4.37 15.13
N LYS A 545 37.56 4.99 16.16
CA LYS A 545 37.05 4.94 17.54
C LYS A 545 35.55 5.22 17.53
N HIS A 546 34.74 4.18 17.49
CA HIS A 546 33.29 4.26 17.54
C HIS A 546 32.84 3.44 18.72
N THR A 547 32.36 4.15 19.73
CA THR A 547 31.71 3.66 20.92
C THR A 547 30.50 2.79 20.52
N PRO A 548 30.56 1.46 20.71
CA PRO A 548 29.44 0.57 20.44
C PRO A 548 28.41 0.67 21.57
N THR A 549 27.14 0.53 21.27
CA THR A 549 26.06 0.37 22.26
C THR A 549 25.76 -1.12 22.48
N THR A 550 26.75 -1.98 22.73
CA THR A 550 27.13 -2.30 24.11
C THR A 550 28.62 -2.76 24.17
N PRO A 551 29.55 -1.95 24.72
CA PRO A 551 30.98 -2.29 24.89
C PRO A 551 31.20 -3.48 25.82
N THR A 552 30.14 -3.85 26.52
CA THR A 552 30.08 -4.82 27.59
C THR A 552 30.53 -6.21 27.17
N ARG A 553 30.03 -6.80 26.08
CA ARG A 553 30.30 -8.23 25.78
C ARG A 553 31.74 -8.53 25.38
N GLN A 554 32.39 -7.62 24.68
CA GLN A 554 33.82 -7.74 24.39
C GLN A 554 34.67 -7.42 25.62
N ALA A 555 34.21 -6.54 26.49
CA ALA A 555 34.83 -6.32 27.79
C ALA A 555 34.71 -7.58 28.69
N LEU A 556 33.61 -8.33 28.59
CA LEU A 556 33.42 -9.57 29.34
C LEU A 556 34.37 -10.71 28.94
N THR A 557 35.06 -10.62 27.80
CA THR A 557 36.11 -11.58 27.42
C THR A 557 37.49 -11.14 27.91
N ASP A 558 37.58 -10.10 28.74
CA ASP A 558 38.86 -9.61 29.24
C ASP A 558 39.58 -10.65 30.11
N PRO A 559 40.92 -10.81 29.99
CA PRO A 559 41.67 -11.75 30.80
C PRO A 559 41.54 -11.52 32.30
N THR A 560 41.40 -10.26 32.74
CA THR A 560 41.19 -9.92 34.16
C THR A 560 39.90 -10.54 34.71
N LEU A 561 38.84 -10.55 33.91
CA LEU A 561 37.55 -11.12 34.29
C LEU A 561 37.51 -12.64 34.13
N THR A 562 38.03 -13.17 33.03
CA THR A 562 37.93 -14.58 32.66
C THR A 562 39.00 -15.46 33.30
N GLY A 563 40.12 -14.87 33.72
CA GLY A 563 41.27 -15.57 34.30
C GLY A 563 42.13 -16.31 33.27
N MET A 564 41.95 -16.05 31.97
CA MET A 564 42.67 -16.70 30.88
C MET A 564 42.86 -15.72 29.71
N SER A 565 43.86 -15.96 28.86
CA SER A 565 44.05 -15.13 27.66
C SER A 565 42.83 -15.24 26.74
N ARG A 566 42.58 -14.20 25.92
CA ARG A 566 41.46 -14.21 24.95
C ARG A 566 41.58 -15.36 23.95
N GLU A 567 42.81 -15.76 23.63
CA GLU A 567 43.09 -16.90 22.75
C GLU A 567 42.78 -18.24 23.43
N ALA A 568 43.22 -18.42 24.68
CA ALA A 568 42.87 -19.60 25.48
C ALA A 568 41.36 -19.72 25.73
N LEU A 569 40.68 -18.60 25.97
CA LEU A 569 39.23 -18.55 26.08
C LEU A 569 38.55 -18.98 24.78
N ASN A 570 39.03 -18.51 23.63
CA ASN A 570 38.48 -18.90 22.34
C ASN A 570 38.65 -20.41 22.09
N VAL A 571 39.84 -20.97 22.33
CA VAL A 571 40.11 -22.41 22.19
C VAL A 571 39.19 -23.23 23.10
N LEU A 572 39.06 -22.82 24.37
CA LEU A 572 38.19 -23.48 25.35
C LEU A 572 36.72 -23.45 24.92
N LEU A 573 36.23 -22.29 24.47
CA LEU A 573 34.87 -22.19 23.98
C LEU A 573 34.66 -23.07 22.73
N GLU A 574 35.66 -23.17 21.83
CA GLU A 574 35.60 -23.99 20.61
C GLU A 574 35.49 -25.47 20.94
N GLU A 575 36.24 -25.91 21.94
CA GLU A 575 36.17 -27.27 22.45
C GLU A 575 34.81 -27.58 23.09
N LEU A 576 34.26 -26.66 23.87
CA LEU A 576 33.09 -26.91 24.72
C LEU A 576 31.74 -26.69 24.03
N ILE A 577 31.64 -25.90 22.96
CA ILE A 577 30.34 -25.60 22.33
C ILE A 577 29.67 -26.84 21.74
N VAL A 578 30.41 -27.74 21.10
CA VAL A 578 29.83 -28.95 20.49
C VAL A 578 29.33 -29.92 21.56
N PRO A 579 30.13 -30.27 22.59
CA PRO A 579 29.64 -31.00 23.78
C PRO A 579 28.44 -30.32 24.43
N TYR A 580 28.47 -28.99 24.55
CA TYR A 580 27.37 -28.21 25.09
C TYR A 580 26.09 -28.33 24.28
N ALA A 581 26.15 -28.07 22.98
CA ALA A 581 24.99 -28.19 22.09
C ALA A 581 24.41 -29.62 22.10
N ALA A 582 25.27 -30.64 22.11
CA ALA A 582 24.89 -32.04 22.18
C ALA A 582 24.18 -32.38 23.50
N ALA A 583 24.73 -31.96 24.65
CA ALA A 583 24.14 -32.20 25.96
C ALA A 583 22.79 -31.51 26.13
N ILE A 584 22.65 -30.28 25.62
CA ILE A 584 21.38 -29.54 25.65
C ILE A 584 20.33 -30.19 24.76
N GLU A 585 20.70 -30.62 23.55
CA GLU A 585 19.75 -31.31 22.70
C GLU A 585 19.36 -32.68 23.27
N GLN A 586 20.29 -33.43 23.88
CA GLN A 586 19.99 -34.68 24.56
C GLN A 586 19.02 -34.48 25.74
N ARG A 587 19.25 -33.46 26.57
CA ARG A 587 18.33 -33.11 27.68
C ARG A 587 16.95 -32.74 27.16
N ARG A 588 16.88 -31.90 26.13
CA ARG A 588 15.61 -31.49 25.51
C ARG A 588 14.91 -32.66 24.81
N HIS A 589 15.66 -33.58 24.19
CA HIS A 589 15.14 -34.81 23.61
C HIS A 589 14.48 -35.68 24.69
N ARG A 590 15.16 -35.88 25.83
CA ARG A 590 14.60 -36.60 26.99
C ARG A 590 13.34 -35.94 27.54
N GLN A 591 13.35 -34.62 27.71
CA GLN A 591 12.17 -33.86 28.18
C GLN A 591 11.00 -33.92 27.18
N ARG A 592 11.29 -33.99 25.88
CA ARG A 592 10.27 -34.08 24.82
C ARG A 592 9.77 -35.50 24.59
N GLY A 593 10.45 -36.54 25.09
CA GLY A 593 10.09 -37.93 24.87
C GLY A 593 10.38 -38.44 23.45
N GLY A 594 11.22 -37.77 22.66
CA GLY A 594 11.55 -38.18 21.30
C GLY A 594 12.21 -37.11 20.43
N ASN A 595 12.47 -37.46 19.16
CA ASN A 595 13.04 -36.57 18.17
C ASN A 595 12.16 -35.35 17.94
N ARG A 596 12.80 -34.22 17.59
CA ARG A 596 12.09 -33.00 17.27
C ARG A 596 11.21 -33.21 16.03
N LEU A 597 9.90 -33.21 16.20
CA LEU A 597 8.96 -33.20 15.08
C LEU A 597 9.08 -31.87 14.32
N PRO A 598 9.32 -31.90 12.99
CA PRO A 598 9.30 -30.69 12.18
C PRO A 598 7.91 -30.04 12.26
N GLY A 599 7.83 -28.84 12.85
CA GLY A 599 6.61 -28.01 12.79
C GLY A 599 5.86 -27.74 14.11
N THR A 600 6.21 -28.36 15.24
CA THR A 600 5.46 -28.17 16.52
C THR A 600 5.74 -26.85 17.25
N ARG A 601 6.77 -26.10 16.84
CA ARG A 601 6.95 -24.69 17.22
C ARG A 601 7.13 -23.85 15.96
N GLY A 602 6.10 -23.08 15.62
CA GLY A 602 6.17 -22.07 14.57
C GLY A 602 7.06 -20.91 14.98
N GLY A 603 8.33 -20.93 14.55
CA GLY A 603 9.23 -19.79 14.71
C GLY A 603 10.71 -20.16 14.68
N VAL A 604 11.51 -19.38 13.96
CA VAL A 604 12.95 -19.28 14.20
C VAL A 604 13.11 -18.56 15.54
N PHE A 605 13.45 -19.30 16.61
CA PHE A 605 13.61 -18.70 17.93
C PHE A 605 14.81 -17.75 17.93
N ARG A 606 14.58 -16.51 18.38
CA ARG A 606 15.68 -15.60 18.71
C ARG A 606 16.45 -16.21 19.88
N GLN A 607 17.63 -16.76 19.64
CA GLN A 607 18.60 -16.99 20.71
C GLN A 607 18.92 -15.62 21.31
N LYS A 608 18.46 -15.36 22.55
CA LYS A 608 18.74 -14.10 23.26
C LYS A 608 20.21 -14.01 23.70
N ILE A 609 20.84 -15.17 23.87
CA ILE A 609 22.27 -15.40 24.17
C ILE A 609 22.74 -16.61 23.36
N THR A 610 23.95 -16.52 22.81
CA THR A 610 24.58 -17.62 22.04
C THR A 610 25.01 -18.75 22.97
N ASP A 611 25.36 -19.92 22.42
CA ASP A 611 25.89 -21.01 23.26
C ASP A 611 27.25 -20.64 23.88
N GLY A 612 28.07 -19.86 23.15
CA GLY A 612 29.29 -19.26 23.67
C GLY A 612 29.05 -18.26 24.80
N ASP A 613 28.05 -17.37 24.67
CA ASP A 613 27.66 -16.41 25.73
C ASP A 613 27.23 -17.15 27.00
N ARG A 614 26.59 -18.32 26.87
CA ARG A 614 26.17 -19.13 28.01
C ARG A 614 27.36 -19.74 28.74
N ILE A 615 28.35 -20.24 28.00
CA ILE A 615 29.59 -20.77 28.58
C ILE A 615 30.40 -19.63 29.22
N LEU A 616 30.55 -18.49 28.52
CA LEU A 616 31.22 -17.29 29.05
C LEU A 616 30.54 -16.78 30.32
N ALA A 617 29.21 -16.65 30.33
CA ALA A 617 28.47 -16.27 31.53
C ALA A 617 28.71 -17.22 32.70
N THR A 618 28.88 -18.52 32.41
CA THR A 618 29.16 -19.54 33.42
C THR A 618 30.58 -19.45 33.95
N ILE A 619 31.56 -19.14 33.09
CA ILE A 619 32.93 -18.87 33.49
C ILE A 619 32.97 -17.65 34.41
N LEU A 620 32.33 -16.54 34.02
CA LEU A 620 32.27 -15.32 34.83
C LEU A 620 31.53 -15.53 36.16
N TYR A 621 30.48 -16.36 36.15
CA TYR A 621 29.77 -16.75 37.37
C TYR A 621 30.67 -17.60 38.31
N ARG A 622 31.43 -18.56 37.78
CA ARG A 622 32.41 -19.36 38.55
C ARG A 622 33.57 -18.50 39.06
N ARG A 623 34.02 -17.51 38.27
CA ARG A 623 34.96 -16.47 38.68
C ARG A 623 34.41 -15.56 39.79
N ARG A 624 33.10 -15.53 40.04
CA ARG A 624 32.45 -14.63 41.01
C ARG A 624 32.73 -13.14 40.76
N VAL A 625 32.90 -12.73 39.49
CA VAL A 625 33.24 -11.34 39.14
C VAL A 625 32.16 -10.32 39.54
N CYS A 626 30.89 -10.72 39.55
CA CYS A 626 29.77 -9.91 40.06
C CYS A 626 28.54 -10.80 40.36
N GLY A 627 27.48 -10.19 40.90
CA GLY A 627 26.23 -10.88 41.18
C GLY A 627 25.47 -11.34 39.93
N LEU A 628 24.63 -12.37 40.06
CA LEU A 628 23.83 -12.94 38.97
C LEU A 628 22.89 -11.91 38.30
N GLY A 629 22.39 -10.93 39.06
CA GLY A 629 21.56 -9.85 38.54
C GLY A 629 22.34 -8.95 37.58
N SER A 630 23.54 -8.52 38.00
CA SER A 630 24.47 -7.72 37.22
C SER A 630 24.92 -8.49 35.96
N LEU A 631 25.27 -9.78 36.08
CA LEU A 631 25.56 -10.61 34.90
C LEU A 631 24.37 -10.67 33.93
N ALA A 632 23.13 -10.84 34.43
CA ALA A 632 21.96 -10.94 33.55
C ALA A 632 21.73 -9.64 32.77
N GLU A 633 21.95 -8.49 33.42
CA GLU A 633 21.94 -7.17 32.80
C GLU A 633 23.04 -7.03 31.73
N LEU A 634 24.28 -7.44 32.04
CA LEU A 634 25.42 -7.38 31.10
C LEU A 634 25.20 -8.22 29.83
N PHE A 635 24.50 -9.35 29.95
CA PHE A 635 24.12 -10.21 28.80
C PHE A 635 22.81 -9.80 28.13
N GLY A 636 22.05 -8.85 28.69
CA GLY A 636 20.77 -8.37 28.15
C GLY A 636 19.64 -9.41 28.23
N VAL A 637 19.63 -10.24 29.29
CA VAL A 637 18.63 -11.30 29.50
C VAL A 637 18.04 -11.27 30.90
N SER A 638 16.95 -12.00 31.14
CA SER A 638 16.40 -12.14 32.49
C SER A 638 17.33 -12.99 33.37
N ARG A 639 17.33 -12.71 34.68
CA ARG A 639 18.02 -13.52 35.71
C ARG A 639 17.71 -15.02 35.58
N SER A 640 16.46 -15.37 35.31
CA SER A 640 16.02 -16.75 35.08
C SER A 640 16.62 -17.37 33.81
N THR A 641 16.74 -16.61 32.74
CA THR A 641 17.36 -17.07 31.48
C THR A 641 18.83 -17.36 31.70
N LEU A 642 19.53 -16.46 32.41
CA LEU A 642 20.95 -16.63 32.71
C LEU A 642 21.21 -17.79 33.69
N TRP A 643 20.39 -17.92 34.72
CA TRP A 643 20.49 -19.04 35.68
C TRP A 643 20.33 -20.40 34.98
N ASN A 644 19.37 -20.52 34.07
CA ASN A 644 19.18 -21.74 33.29
C ASN A 644 20.40 -22.02 32.40
N ALA A 645 20.96 -20.98 31.76
CA ALA A 645 22.19 -21.11 30.98
C ALA A 645 23.38 -21.59 31.81
N ILE A 646 23.53 -21.09 33.04
CA ILE A 646 24.57 -21.51 33.98
C ILE A 646 24.40 -22.98 34.37
N ASN A 647 23.20 -23.40 34.77
CA ASN A 647 22.93 -24.81 35.12
C ASN A 647 23.03 -25.77 33.94
N ASP A 648 22.88 -25.24 32.73
CA ASP A 648 23.07 -25.97 31.48
C ASP A 648 24.57 -26.19 31.19
N ALA A 649 25.42 -25.19 31.44
CA ALA A 649 26.85 -25.23 31.12
C ALA A 649 27.75 -25.80 32.23
N LEU A 650 27.37 -25.65 33.50
CA LEU A 650 28.16 -26.11 34.66
C LEU A 650 28.59 -27.58 34.56
N PRO A 651 27.69 -28.55 34.28
CA PRO A 651 28.08 -29.97 34.22
C PRO A 651 29.10 -30.28 33.12
N ILE A 652 29.18 -29.41 32.10
CA ILE A 652 30.01 -29.60 30.92
C ILE A 652 31.41 -29.07 31.20
N LEU A 653 31.50 -27.92 31.87
CA LEU A 653 32.76 -27.42 32.41
C LEU A 653 33.38 -28.41 33.41
N ASP A 654 32.55 -29.00 34.29
CA ASP A 654 33.01 -30.00 35.26
C ASP A 654 33.47 -31.30 34.56
N ALA A 655 32.75 -31.77 33.53
CA ALA A 655 33.10 -32.97 32.77
C ALA A 655 34.40 -32.82 31.94
N HIS A 656 34.72 -31.60 31.52
CA HIS A 656 35.97 -31.27 30.82
C HIS A 656 37.09 -30.83 31.78
N HIS A 657 36.90 -30.98 33.11
CA HIS A 657 37.88 -30.62 34.12
C HIS A 657 38.40 -29.17 34.03
N VAL A 658 37.55 -28.25 33.59
CA VAL A 658 37.90 -26.84 33.43
C VAL A 658 38.03 -26.19 34.81
N THR A 659 39.26 -25.91 35.23
CA THR A 659 39.54 -25.28 36.51
C THR A 659 39.41 -23.76 36.37
N ILE A 660 38.45 -23.17 37.09
CA ILE A 660 38.18 -21.73 37.08
C ILE A 660 38.43 -21.18 38.48
N THR A 661 39.55 -20.48 38.66
CA THR A 661 39.92 -19.84 39.92
C THR A 661 39.04 -18.62 40.16
N PRO A 662 38.48 -18.39 41.37
CA PRO A 662 37.76 -17.16 41.68
C PRO A 662 38.57 -15.90 41.35
N ALA A 663 37.89 -14.83 40.93
CA ALA A 663 38.50 -13.52 40.71
C ALA A 663 38.91 -12.90 42.05
N GLU A 664 39.98 -12.13 42.02
CA GLU A 664 40.51 -11.43 43.20
C GLU A 664 39.54 -10.36 43.73
N HIS A 665 38.75 -9.77 42.82
CA HIS A 665 37.83 -8.70 43.12
C HIS A 665 36.43 -9.02 42.58
N GLN A 666 35.42 -8.78 43.43
CA GLN A 666 34.01 -8.89 43.07
C GLN A 666 33.40 -7.50 42.94
N HIS A 667 32.81 -7.22 41.77
CA HIS A 667 32.16 -5.94 41.49
C HIS A 667 30.67 -5.96 41.89
N THR A 668 30.24 -4.88 42.52
CA THR A 668 28.87 -4.71 43.03
C THR A 668 27.87 -4.31 41.95
N THR A 669 28.27 -3.47 40.99
CA THR A 669 27.40 -3.01 39.90
C THR A 669 27.96 -3.34 38.53
N THR A 670 27.10 -3.27 37.51
CA THR A 670 27.50 -3.41 36.09
C THR A 670 28.45 -2.30 35.67
N ALA A 671 28.29 -1.09 36.21
CA ALA A 671 29.16 0.05 35.95
C ALA A 671 30.58 -0.17 36.53
N ASP A 672 30.68 -0.64 37.78
CA ASP A 672 31.99 -0.88 38.43
C ASP A 672 32.82 -1.93 37.68
N LEU A 673 32.16 -3.00 37.23
CA LEU A 673 32.79 -4.06 36.46
C LEU A 673 33.27 -3.56 35.09
N LEU A 674 32.54 -2.66 34.45
CA LEU A 674 32.95 -2.10 33.16
C LEU A 674 34.04 -1.02 33.29
N ALA A 675 34.10 -0.35 34.44
CA ALA A 675 35.15 0.61 34.75
C ALA A 675 36.50 -0.08 34.97
N SER A 676 36.54 -1.21 35.67
CA SER A 676 37.79 -1.94 35.97
C SER A 676 38.52 -2.48 34.74
N ILE A 677 37.83 -2.64 33.61
CA ILE A 677 38.40 -3.13 32.35
C ILE A 677 39.00 -1.98 31.52
N ASN A 678 38.66 -0.73 31.84
CA ASN A 678 39.09 0.46 31.08
C ASN A 678 40.26 1.22 31.74
N GLU A 679 40.73 0.81 32.93
CA GLU A 679 41.91 1.41 33.56
C GLU A 679 43.19 0.76 33.04
N PRO A 680 44.21 1.54 32.61
CA PRO A 680 45.51 0.99 32.24
C PRO A 680 46.21 0.46 33.49
N HIS A 681 46.37 -0.87 33.59
CA HIS A 681 47.19 -1.49 34.62
C HIS A 681 48.63 -0.99 34.52
N THR A 682 49.07 -0.22 35.50
CA THR A 682 50.48 0.07 35.76
C THR A 682 51.12 -1.18 36.39
N ASP A 683 51.96 -1.87 35.63
CA ASP A 683 52.83 -2.93 36.16
C ASP A 683 53.80 -2.32 37.18
N ASP A 684 53.57 -2.60 38.46
CA ASP A 684 54.51 -2.31 39.54
C ASP A 684 55.45 -3.52 39.71
N HIS A 685 56.33 -3.74 38.73
CA HIS A 685 57.52 -4.57 38.91
C HIS A 685 58.65 -3.68 39.49
N LYS A 686 58.63 -3.49 40.81
CA LYS A 686 59.84 -3.11 41.54
C LYS A 686 60.75 -4.33 41.62
N ASN A 687 61.82 -4.28 40.83
CA ASN A 687 63.00 -5.11 40.97
C ASN A 687 63.60 -4.98 42.38
N GLU A 688 63.63 -6.08 43.11
CA GLU A 688 64.60 -6.33 44.18
C GLU A 688 65.87 -6.97 43.57
N HIS A 689 67.00 -6.33 43.84
CA HIS A 689 68.38 -6.82 43.88
C HIS A 689 69.10 -7.33 42.61
N GLY A 690 70.23 -6.65 42.32
CA GLY A 690 71.30 -7.06 41.39
C GLY A 690 72.13 -5.88 40.95
#